data_AF-A0A158CII1-F1
#
_entry.id   AF-A0A158CII1-F1
#
_cell.length_a   1.000
_cell.length_b   1.000
_cell.length_c   1.000
_cell.angle_alpha   90.00
_cell.angle_beta   90.00
_cell.angle_gamma   90.00
#
_symmetry.space_group_name_H-M   'P 1'
#
loop_
_entity.id
_entity.type
_entity.pdbx_description
1 polymer ?
#
loop_
_entity_poly.entity_id
_entity_poly.type
_entity_poly.pdbx_seq_one_letter_code
_entity_poly.pdbx_strand_id
1 'polypeptide(L)'
;MQRRIRPFLPRIRHRRARLRPLAMFISLIASLGHAAPPLPAGGQFVAGSGAISGGGQSLTINQTSTRGVIDWTSFSIGGGRQVTFNNGAGATLNRVTGGEASVILGQLSASGSVYLVNPQGVLVGPGGVVATGGRFVASALNIDGDAFMQGGPLTLSGGGDGMVINLGKIGSSGGDVFLVSRTAAVNGGSISAPQGTVEIATGNQVLLQDASGGQQVFVQAGSGGTAMNGGAIQAAQANLQAADGNVYALAGNSSAIRATGTATRDGHVWLVADQGAVHANGAIAAANADGSGGTVETRATTLDVAGANVQARTWKLGAPSFTVDQANADSLARSLANGTSVDMETSSGDLSVAGNVQWNGNASLTLGAAHNVTIGSGATIGNTGNGNLTLRADAGGVDNGGSVTNGGTIDWSKSGGIVSALYDMNGSYAPGTVLTNSGWTAAPYSGLVTQSTAYRLVNTLADLSNVSKDLAGNYALGKDIDASATAYPNYFTPIGQTTAAPFTGQFDGFGHSIDKLATQSDLVNDYFGMFGVIGTSGVVRNLNLTNASTGGYSSGGLGLLAGQNNGLVTYVNTTGAVGQNGFGGFGAGGLVGVNNGTIERSSSTADVGYQIPAGGLVGVNNGTIAQSYATGTTYAGNHGETGGLVAFNTGLITQSYATGSVGGFGGGGLVFVNGSTGVINESFAIGQVGGGGPPGDPEGGIAAYNQGAIHNNVYWNKDTTIRTTAAGSNSGTVPPDSNGLSTAQMSNVSNYLDWNIPAGGVWAMPAGATHPVLQWQQAQP
;
A
#
# COMPACT_ATOMS: atom_id res chain seq x y z
N MET A 1 -39.46 -5.47 52.13
CA MET A 1 -39.32 -5.62 50.66
C MET A 1 -38.05 -4.90 50.22
N GLN A 2 -36.99 -5.63 49.86
CA GLN A 2 -35.91 -5.27 48.92
C GLN A 2 -34.75 -6.27 49.09
N ARG A 3 -34.76 -7.31 48.24
CA ARG A 3 -33.64 -8.23 48.05
C ARG A 3 -32.58 -7.51 47.21
N ARG A 4 -31.39 -7.27 47.79
CA ARG A 4 -30.19 -6.90 47.02
C ARG A 4 -29.67 -8.14 46.29
N ILE A 5 -29.79 -8.13 44.97
CA ILE A 5 -29.13 -9.09 44.07
C ILE A 5 -27.69 -8.61 43.89
N ARG A 6 -26.72 -9.44 44.29
CA ARG A 6 -25.30 -9.25 43.95
C ARG A 6 -25.05 -9.86 42.56
N PRO A 7 -24.39 -9.17 41.62
CA PRO A 7 -24.01 -9.78 40.35
C PRO A 7 -22.88 -10.79 40.56
N PHE A 8 -23.09 -12.01 40.07
CA PHE A 8 -22.06 -13.04 39.91
C PHE A 8 -21.12 -12.60 38.79
N LEU A 9 -19.91 -12.16 39.12
CA LEU A 9 -18.80 -12.04 38.16
C LEU A 9 -18.15 -13.42 38.00
N PRO A 10 -18.13 -14.02 36.79
CA PRO A 10 -17.37 -15.23 36.56
C PRO A 10 -15.87 -14.88 36.60
N ARG A 11 -15.14 -15.42 37.59
CA ARG A 11 -13.68 -15.40 37.60
C ARG A 11 -13.17 -16.24 36.42
N ILE A 12 -12.84 -15.58 35.31
CA ILE A 12 -12.06 -16.19 34.23
C ILE A 12 -10.64 -16.41 34.78
N ARG A 13 -10.31 -17.67 35.08
CA ARG A 13 -8.95 -18.07 35.42
C ARG A 13 -8.11 -18.02 34.13
N HIS A 14 -7.27 -17.00 33.98
CA HIS A 14 -6.21 -16.99 32.97
C HIS A 14 -5.25 -18.17 33.22
N ARG A 15 -5.38 -19.25 32.44
CA ARG A 15 -4.35 -20.28 32.36
C ARG A 15 -3.19 -19.67 31.58
N ARG A 16 -2.12 -19.26 32.29
CA ARG A 16 -0.82 -19.01 31.65
C ARG A 16 -0.42 -20.29 30.91
N ALA A 17 -0.37 -20.25 29.58
CA ALA A 17 0.20 -21.31 28.77
C ALA A 17 1.70 -21.41 29.11
N ARG A 18 2.06 -22.36 29.98
CA ARG A 18 3.47 -22.66 30.28
C ARG A 18 4.10 -23.27 29.03
N LEU A 19 5.34 -22.87 28.71
CA LEU A 19 6.26 -23.41 27.70
C LEU A 19 6.38 -24.95 27.73
N ARG A 20 5.36 -25.66 27.23
CA ARG A 20 5.32 -27.12 27.18
C ARG A 20 5.83 -27.78 25.87
N PRO A 21 5.89 -27.12 24.68
CA PRO A 21 6.28 -27.85 23.47
C PRO A 21 7.77 -28.25 23.47
N LEU A 22 8.69 -27.34 23.84
CA LEU A 22 10.13 -27.62 23.76
C LEU A 22 10.59 -28.76 24.71
N ALA A 23 9.96 -28.89 25.88
CA ALA A 23 10.33 -29.89 26.89
C ALA A 23 9.90 -31.34 26.51
N MET A 24 8.84 -31.51 25.70
CA MET A 24 8.44 -32.83 25.19
C MET A 24 9.35 -33.33 24.06
N PHE A 25 9.94 -32.42 23.26
CA PHE A 25 10.80 -32.82 22.14
C PHE A 25 12.19 -33.28 22.57
N ILE A 26 12.67 -32.88 23.75
CA ILE A 26 13.99 -33.27 24.30
C ILE A 26 13.98 -34.71 24.84
N SER A 27 12.81 -35.27 25.19
CA SER A 27 12.69 -36.61 25.80
C SER A 27 13.06 -37.76 24.84
N LEU A 28 13.08 -37.52 23.53
CA LEU A 28 13.39 -38.54 22.51
C LEU A 28 14.90 -38.82 22.38
N ILE A 29 15.76 -37.97 22.93
CA ILE A 29 17.23 -38.07 22.77
C ILE A 29 17.82 -39.12 23.74
N ALA A 30 17.10 -39.52 24.79
CA ALA A 30 17.67 -40.26 25.92
C ALA A 30 17.69 -41.80 25.78
N SER A 31 17.31 -42.39 24.64
CA SER A 31 17.29 -43.87 24.47
C SER A 31 18.18 -44.43 23.35
N LEU A 32 18.99 -43.61 22.68
CA LEU A 32 19.98 -44.11 21.70
C LEU A 32 21.28 -44.55 22.39
N GLY A 33 21.19 -45.62 23.16
CA GLY A 33 22.33 -46.48 23.41
C GLY A 33 22.59 -47.35 22.17
N HIS A 34 23.87 -47.64 21.89
CA HIS A 34 24.44 -48.53 20.86
C HIS A 34 25.06 -47.84 19.63
N ALA A 35 26.41 -47.88 19.60
CA ALA A 35 27.32 -47.60 18.49
C ALA A 35 27.23 -46.21 17.82
N ALA A 36 28.38 -45.65 17.44
CA ALA A 36 28.42 -44.36 16.77
C ALA A 36 27.53 -44.38 15.50
N PRO A 37 26.62 -43.40 15.27
CA PRO A 37 25.68 -43.46 14.15
C PRO A 37 26.45 -43.61 12.83
N PRO A 38 26.08 -44.56 11.96
CA PRO A 38 26.82 -44.81 10.72
C PRO A 38 26.74 -43.59 9.79
N LEU A 39 27.67 -43.52 8.82
CA LEU A 39 27.47 -42.73 7.60
C LEU A 39 26.22 -43.23 6.85
N PRO A 40 25.67 -42.48 5.88
CA PRO A 40 24.57 -42.97 5.04
C PRO A 40 24.91 -44.32 4.38
N ALA A 41 23.92 -45.21 4.27
CA ALA A 41 24.09 -46.58 3.79
C ALA A 41 23.06 -46.96 2.71
N GLY A 42 23.46 -47.87 1.83
CA GLY A 42 22.60 -48.39 0.76
C GLY A 42 22.30 -47.39 -0.37
N GLY A 43 23.09 -46.33 -0.50
CA GLY A 43 22.87 -45.27 -1.49
C GLY A 43 23.03 -45.75 -2.93
N GLN A 44 22.02 -45.52 -3.77
CA GLN A 44 22.09 -45.74 -5.22
C GLN A 44 21.42 -44.62 -6.01
N PHE A 45 22.07 -44.18 -7.09
CA PHE A 45 21.46 -43.26 -8.05
C PHE A 45 20.34 -43.99 -8.81
N VAL A 46 19.11 -43.49 -8.68
CA VAL A 46 17.93 -43.99 -9.40
C VAL A 46 17.50 -43.06 -10.54
N ALA A 47 18.00 -41.82 -10.55
CA ALA A 47 17.93 -40.90 -11.67
C ALA A 47 19.14 -39.95 -11.68
N GLY A 48 19.55 -39.47 -12.86
CA GLY A 48 20.80 -38.73 -13.02
C GLY A 48 22.03 -39.64 -12.97
N SER A 49 23.22 -39.05 -12.84
CA SER A 49 24.48 -39.80 -12.85
C SER A 49 25.49 -39.25 -11.84
N GLY A 50 26.22 -40.17 -11.21
CA GLY A 50 27.26 -39.84 -10.25
C GLY A 50 27.88 -41.09 -9.63
N ALA A 51 28.80 -40.87 -8.71
CA ALA A 51 29.45 -41.91 -7.93
C ALA A 51 29.38 -41.59 -6.43
N ILE A 52 29.15 -42.63 -5.63
CA ILE A 52 29.20 -42.57 -4.16
C ILE A 52 30.48 -43.31 -3.74
N SER A 53 31.35 -42.62 -3.02
CA SER A 53 32.67 -43.14 -2.63
C SER A 53 33.02 -42.76 -1.20
N GLY A 54 33.78 -43.61 -0.50
CA GLY A 54 34.19 -43.39 0.88
C GLY A 54 33.70 -44.48 1.83
N GLY A 55 33.70 -44.19 3.13
CA GLY A 55 33.38 -45.11 4.21
C GLY A 55 34.14 -44.80 5.51
N GLY A 56 33.63 -45.29 6.65
CA GLY A 56 34.22 -45.02 7.97
C GLY A 56 33.91 -43.62 8.51
N GLN A 57 34.76 -42.64 8.18
CA GLN A 57 34.69 -41.27 8.71
C GLN A 57 34.16 -40.23 7.71
N SER A 58 34.29 -40.47 6.40
CA SER A 58 33.82 -39.56 5.35
C SER A 58 33.17 -40.29 4.18
N LEU A 59 32.11 -39.71 3.63
CA LEU A 59 31.42 -40.14 2.42
C LEU A 59 31.35 -38.98 1.42
N THR A 60 31.70 -39.23 0.16
CA THR A 60 31.64 -38.23 -0.92
C THR A 60 30.72 -38.71 -2.03
N ILE A 61 29.77 -37.85 -2.39
CA ILE A 61 28.85 -38.01 -3.52
C ILE A 61 29.32 -37.08 -4.63
N ASN A 62 29.88 -37.64 -5.70
CA ASN A 62 30.28 -36.90 -6.89
C ASN A 62 29.18 -37.02 -7.95
N GLN A 63 28.36 -35.99 -8.08
CA GLN A 63 27.30 -35.95 -9.09
C GLN A 63 27.83 -35.30 -10.37
N THR A 64 27.57 -35.93 -11.51
CA THR A 64 27.98 -35.41 -12.84
C THR A 64 26.82 -34.82 -13.62
N SER A 65 25.58 -35.21 -13.32
CA SER A 65 24.38 -34.60 -13.88
C SER A 65 23.97 -33.32 -13.14
N THR A 66 23.20 -32.44 -13.80
CA THR A 66 22.66 -31.21 -13.16
C THR A 66 21.70 -31.55 -12.02
N ARG A 67 20.95 -32.64 -12.15
CA ARG A 67 20.05 -33.16 -11.11
C ARG A 67 20.27 -34.65 -10.92
N GLY A 68 20.16 -35.13 -9.68
CA GLY A 68 20.27 -36.55 -9.36
C GLY A 68 19.32 -36.94 -8.23
N VAL A 69 18.80 -38.16 -8.29
CA VAL A 69 17.97 -38.78 -7.25
C VAL A 69 18.70 -40.01 -6.73
N ILE A 70 18.90 -40.07 -5.42
CA ILE A 70 19.57 -41.16 -4.72
C ILE A 70 18.62 -41.74 -3.69
N ASP A 71 18.37 -43.04 -3.78
CA ASP A 71 17.65 -43.78 -2.75
C ASP A 71 18.65 -44.36 -1.74
N TRP A 72 18.34 -44.23 -0.45
CA TRP A 72 19.15 -44.69 0.67
C TRP A 72 18.32 -45.64 1.54
N THR A 73 18.95 -46.67 2.09
CA THR A 73 18.32 -47.48 3.14
C THR A 73 18.34 -46.73 4.47
N SER A 74 19.38 -45.95 4.75
CA SER A 74 19.46 -45.04 5.88
C SER A 74 20.36 -43.85 5.57
N PHE A 75 20.05 -42.68 6.13
CA PHE A 75 20.85 -41.47 5.98
C PHE A 75 21.04 -40.80 7.33
N SER A 76 22.15 -41.09 8.00
CA SER A 76 22.56 -40.47 9.26
C SER A 76 24.04 -40.08 9.17
N ILE A 77 24.48 -39.14 10.00
CA ILE A 77 25.87 -38.68 10.05
C ILE A 77 26.26 -38.58 11.53
N GLY A 78 26.93 -39.59 12.06
CA GLY A 78 27.40 -39.58 13.44
C GLY A 78 28.41 -38.46 13.73
N GLY A 79 28.59 -38.11 15.01
CA GLY A 79 29.54 -37.09 15.43
C GLY A 79 30.97 -37.39 14.94
N GLY A 80 31.68 -36.35 14.50
CA GLY A 80 33.04 -36.47 13.93
C GLY A 80 33.11 -37.05 12.51
N ARG A 81 31.97 -37.30 11.85
CA ARG A 81 31.89 -37.78 10.47
C ARG A 81 31.43 -36.69 9.50
N GLN A 82 31.70 -36.90 8.22
CA GLN A 82 31.38 -35.95 7.16
C GLN A 82 30.72 -36.61 5.94
N VAL A 83 29.75 -35.93 5.35
CA VAL A 83 29.20 -36.24 4.03
C VAL A 83 29.35 -35.01 3.13
N THR A 84 29.97 -35.18 1.97
CA THR A 84 30.23 -34.09 1.01
C THR A 84 29.56 -34.37 -0.33
N PHE A 85 28.77 -33.42 -0.83
CA PHE A 85 28.18 -33.43 -2.16
C PHE A 85 28.93 -32.50 -3.12
N ASN A 86 29.59 -33.09 -4.11
CA ASN A 86 30.20 -32.40 -5.23
C ASN A 86 29.20 -32.42 -6.40
N ASN A 87 28.24 -31.50 -6.38
CA ASN A 87 27.18 -31.39 -7.39
C ASN A 87 27.17 -30.04 -8.13
N GLY A 88 28.21 -29.21 -7.97
CA GLY A 88 28.35 -27.94 -8.67
C GLY A 88 27.21 -26.98 -8.33
N ALA A 89 26.59 -26.36 -9.34
CA ALA A 89 25.35 -25.59 -9.16
C ALA A 89 24.07 -26.46 -9.20
N GLY A 90 24.23 -27.79 -9.33
CA GLY A 90 23.14 -28.74 -9.47
C GLY A 90 22.40 -29.05 -8.16
N ALA A 91 21.46 -29.99 -8.23
CA ALA A 91 20.65 -30.41 -7.09
C ALA A 91 20.64 -31.94 -6.93
N THR A 92 20.66 -32.41 -5.68
CA THR A 92 20.60 -33.84 -5.36
C THR A 92 19.45 -34.12 -4.40
N LEU A 93 18.52 -34.99 -4.81
CA LEU A 93 17.43 -35.50 -3.98
C LEU A 93 17.82 -36.83 -3.34
N ASN A 94 17.90 -36.86 -2.02
CA ASN A 94 18.20 -38.03 -1.21
C ASN A 94 16.91 -38.52 -0.56
N ARG A 95 16.42 -39.70 -0.95
CA ARG A 95 15.21 -40.30 -0.40
C ARG A 95 15.57 -41.47 0.50
N VAL A 96 15.15 -41.43 1.75
CA VAL A 96 15.33 -42.55 2.69
C VAL A 96 14.13 -43.48 2.60
N THR A 97 14.39 -44.74 2.28
CA THR A 97 13.37 -45.78 2.10
C THR A 97 13.27 -46.77 3.27
N GLY A 98 14.25 -46.74 4.19
CA GLY A 98 14.24 -47.56 5.41
C GLY A 98 13.37 -47.00 6.53
N GLY A 99 13.31 -47.75 7.64
CA GLY A 99 12.43 -47.47 8.79
C GLY A 99 13.02 -46.55 9.86
N GLU A 100 14.20 -45.96 9.66
CA GLU A 100 14.90 -45.15 10.67
C GLU A 100 14.90 -43.65 10.29
N ALA A 101 14.78 -42.80 11.31
CA ALA A 101 14.92 -41.35 11.15
C ALA A 101 16.36 -40.95 10.80
N SER A 102 16.50 -39.84 10.07
CA SER A 102 17.79 -39.28 9.72
C SER A 102 18.35 -38.46 10.87
N VAL A 103 19.53 -38.82 11.40
CA VAL A 103 20.18 -38.11 12.51
C VAL A 103 21.53 -37.56 12.08
N ILE A 104 21.64 -36.24 12.00
CA ILE A 104 22.85 -35.50 11.60
C ILE A 104 23.49 -34.88 12.85
N LEU A 105 24.53 -35.55 13.37
CA LEU A 105 25.37 -35.07 14.47
C LEU A 105 26.76 -34.61 13.99
N GLY A 106 27.16 -34.99 12.77
CA GLY A 106 28.39 -34.57 12.11
C GLY A 106 28.17 -33.47 11.06
N GLN A 107 28.97 -33.47 9.99
CA GLN A 107 28.93 -32.43 8.97
C GLN A 107 28.35 -32.93 7.64
N LEU A 108 27.41 -32.18 7.07
CA LEU A 108 26.96 -32.31 5.68
C LEU A 108 27.38 -31.05 4.91
N SER A 109 28.12 -31.21 3.83
CA SER A 109 28.52 -30.10 2.95
C SER A 109 28.10 -30.35 1.50
N ALA A 110 27.78 -29.29 0.76
CA ALA A 110 27.46 -29.38 -0.66
C ALA A 110 27.89 -28.12 -1.43
N SER A 111 28.35 -28.30 -2.67
CA SER A 111 28.58 -27.18 -3.60
C SER A 111 27.29 -26.57 -4.13
N GLY A 112 26.26 -27.39 -4.35
CA GLY A 112 24.95 -27.00 -4.86
C GLY A 112 23.84 -27.29 -3.86
N SER A 113 22.69 -27.75 -4.36
CA SER A 113 21.49 -27.98 -3.55
C SER A 113 21.38 -29.43 -3.06
N VAL A 114 20.90 -29.63 -1.83
CA VAL A 114 20.65 -30.95 -1.24
C VAL A 114 19.24 -31.01 -0.68
N TYR A 115 18.49 -32.01 -1.11
CA TYR A 115 17.17 -32.34 -0.59
C TYR A 115 17.31 -33.67 0.16
N LEU A 116 16.90 -33.72 1.42
CA LEU A 116 16.87 -34.91 2.26
C LEU A 116 15.41 -35.17 2.67
N VAL A 117 14.84 -36.22 2.08
CA VAL A 117 13.47 -36.66 2.32
C VAL A 117 13.50 -37.95 3.12
N ASN A 118 12.93 -37.93 4.32
CA ASN A 118 12.79 -39.10 5.17
C ASN A 118 11.44 -39.09 5.90
N PRO A 119 10.48 -39.96 5.51
CA PRO A 119 9.18 -40.12 6.16
C PRO A 119 9.20 -40.34 7.68
N GLN A 120 10.30 -40.89 8.23
CA GLN A 120 10.49 -41.15 9.66
C GLN A 120 10.97 -39.90 10.42
N GLY A 121 11.41 -38.87 9.71
CA GLY A 121 11.87 -37.60 10.28
C GLY A 121 13.35 -37.32 10.04
N VAL A 122 13.73 -36.07 10.27
CA VAL A 122 15.09 -35.55 10.13
C VAL A 122 15.45 -34.72 11.36
N LEU A 123 16.54 -35.08 12.04
CA LEU A 123 17.10 -34.37 13.17
C LEU A 123 18.51 -33.89 12.86
N VAL A 124 18.74 -32.58 12.88
CA VAL A 124 20.08 -32.00 12.98
C VAL A 124 20.36 -31.74 14.46
N GLY A 125 21.21 -32.55 15.09
CA GLY A 125 21.49 -32.44 16.52
C GLY A 125 22.38 -31.24 16.87
N PRO A 126 22.62 -30.93 18.16
CA PRO A 126 23.38 -29.75 18.59
C PRO A 126 24.81 -29.61 18.04
N GLY A 127 25.47 -30.74 17.73
CA GLY A 127 26.79 -30.76 17.07
C GLY A 127 26.73 -30.82 15.54
N GLY A 128 25.54 -31.01 14.97
CA GLY A 128 25.32 -31.17 13.53
C GLY A 128 25.50 -29.86 12.77
N VAL A 129 26.17 -29.92 11.63
CA VAL A 129 26.38 -28.79 10.73
C VAL A 129 25.98 -29.18 9.31
N VAL A 130 25.08 -28.40 8.71
CA VAL A 130 24.71 -28.50 7.30
C VAL A 130 25.15 -27.21 6.60
N ALA A 131 25.91 -27.31 5.53
CA ALA A 131 26.38 -26.16 4.74
C ALA A 131 26.27 -26.44 3.24
N THR A 132 25.40 -25.71 2.53
CA THR A 132 25.17 -25.89 1.09
C THR A 132 25.45 -24.60 0.31
N GLY A 133 25.94 -24.72 -0.92
CA GLY A 133 26.08 -23.57 -1.83
C GLY A 133 24.74 -23.17 -2.47
N GLY A 134 23.87 -24.15 -2.72
CA GLY A 134 22.48 -23.97 -3.16
C GLY A 134 21.48 -24.25 -2.03
N ARG A 135 20.26 -24.65 -2.37
CA ARG A 135 19.16 -24.89 -1.43
C ARG A 135 19.41 -26.10 -0.53
N PHE A 136 19.02 -26.03 0.74
CA PHE A 136 18.86 -27.20 1.60
C PHE A 136 17.38 -27.46 1.91
N VAL A 137 16.88 -28.67 1.65
CA VAL A 137 15.52 -29.08 2.01
C VAL A 137 15.59 -30.30 2.91
N ALA A 138 15.06 -30.21 4.12
CA ALA A 138 14.79 -31.36 4.97
C ALA A 138 13.28 -31.59 5.04
N SER A 139 12.80 -32.77 4.64
CA SER A 139 11.37 -33.07 4.62
C SER A 139 11.02 -34.44 5.16
N ALA A 140 9.90 -34.53 5.87
CA ALA A 140 9.22 -35.80 6.15
C ALA A 140 8.11 -36.14 5.14
N LEU A 141 7.77 -35.19 4.26
CA LEU A 141 6.90 -35.42 3.10
C LEU A 141 7.75 -35.89 1.90
N ASN A 142 7.14 -36.64 0.99
CA ASN A 142 7.84 -37.11 -0.20
C ASN A 142 7.91 -36.05 -1.29
N ILE A 143 8.94 -36.15 -2.13
CA ILE A 143 9.07 -35.41 -3.39
C ILE A 143 9.08 -36.43 -4.52
N ASP A 144 8.28 -36.19 -5.57
CA ASP A 144 8.29 -37.02 -6.77
C ASP A 144 9.62 -36.87 -7.53
N GLY A 145 10.22 -38.00 -7.88
CA GLY A 145 11.55 -38.04 -8.50
C GLY A 145 11.55 -37.45 -9.91
N ASP A 146 10.49 -37.70 -10.68
CA ASP A 146 10.39 -37.22 -12.05
C ASP A 146 10.15 -35.71 -12.09
N ALA A 147 9.25 -35.21 -11.22
CA ALA A 147 9.05 -33.77 -11.03
C ALA A 147 10.33 -33.07 -10.58
N PHE A 148 11.09 -33.69 -9.66
CA PHE A 148 12.39 -33.16 -9.24
C PHE A 148 13.37 -33.03 -10.41
N MET A 149 13.42 -34.03 -11.29
CA MET A 149 14.31 -34.03 -12.46
C MET A 149 13.90 -32.98 -13.51
N GLN A 150 12.61 -32.64 -13.62
CA GLN A 150 12.11 -31.59 -14.52
C GLN A 150 12.52 -30.17 -14.05
N GLY A 151 12.70 -29.96 -12.76
CA GLY A 151 13.26 -28.73 -12.20
C GLY A 151 12.32 -27.53 -12.12
N GLY A 152 11.01 -27.76 -12.16
CA GLY A 152 9.98 -26.76 -11.87
C GLY A 152 9.56 -26.73 -10.39
N PRO A 153 8.39 -26.13 -10.08
CA PRO A 153 7.80 -26.15 -8.74
C PRO A 153 7.64 -27.57 -8.20
N LEU A 154 7.89 -27.75 -6.90
CA LEU A 154 7.88 -29.07 -6.26
C LEU A 154 6.71 -29.17 -5.28
N THR A 155 5.89 -30.18 -5.48
CA THR A 155 4.87 -30.57 -4.50
C THR A 155 5.45 -31.60 -3.54
N LEU A 156 5.52 -31.25 -2.26
CA LEU A 156 5.86 -32.13 -1.17
C LEU A 156 4.57 -32.71 -0.61
N SER A 157 4.38 -34.02 -0.73
CA SER A 157 3.15 -34.70 -0.31
C SER A 157 3.41 -36.18 -0.03
N GLY A 158 2.44 -36.87 0.57
CA GLY A 158 2.67 -38.23 1.04
C GLY A 158 3.70 -38.28 2.16
N GLY A 159 4.38 -39.41 2.37
CA GLY A 159 5.35 -39.58 3.46
C GLY A 159 4.71 -39.91 4.81
N GLY A 160 5.49 -39.82 5.89
CA GLY A 160 5.12 -40.26 7.24
C GLY A 160 4.87 -39.10 8.20
N ASP A 161 4.60 -39.42 9.46
CA ASP A 161 4.37 -38.44 10.54
C ASP A 161 5.66 -37.97 11.22
N GLY A 162 6.80 -38.25 10.58
CA GLY A 162 8.13 -37.85 11.05
C GLY A 162 8.27 -36.34 11.23
N MET A 163 9.05 -35.96 12.23
CA MET A 163 9.33 -34.56 12.54
C MET A 163 10.61 -34.09 11.87
N VAL A 164 10.69 -32.80 11.54
CA VAL A 164 11.92 -32.16 11.07
C VAL A 164 12.39 -31.18 12.12
N ILE A 165 13.53 -31.46 12.76
CA ILE A 165 14.03 -30.70 13.92
C ILE A 165 15.48 -30.28 13.66
N ASN A 166 15.74 -28.98 13.75
CA ASN A 166 17.09 -28.42 13.80
C ASN A 166 17.43 -27.95 15.22
N LEU A 167 18.41 -28.59 15.86
CA LEU A 167 19.07 -28.13 17.09
C LEU A 167 20.51 -27.68 16.84
N GLY A 168 21.03 -27.87 15.63
CA GLY A 168 22.40 -27.56 15.22
C GLY A 168 22.49 -26.30 14.37
N LYS A 169 23.39 -26.33 13.37
CA LYS A 169 23.61 -25.21 12.44
C LYS A 169 23.30 -25.61 11.01
N ILE A 170 22.43 -24.85 10.35
CA ILE A 170 22.12 -25.01 8.92
C ILE A 170 22.47 -23.71 8.20
N GLY A 171 23.23 -23.80 7.12
CA GLY A 171 23.63 -22.67 6.30
C GLY A 171 23.46 -22.95 4.81
N SER A 172 22.93 -21.97 4.07
CA SER A 172 22.98 -21.92 2.62
C SER A 172 23.59 -20.59 2.16
N SER A 173 24.66 -20.62 1.37
CA SER A 173 25.35 -19.38 0.97
C SER A 173 24.73 -18.68 -0.23
N GLY A 174 24.04 -19.41 -1.11
CA GLY A 174 23.43 -18.88 -2.33
C GLY A 174 22.00 -19.33 -2.60
N GLY A 175 21.38 -20.06 -1.67
CA GLY A 175 20.02 -20.55 -1.81
C GLY A 175 19.24 -20.50 -0.50
N ASP A 176 18.13 -21.21 -0.50
CA ASP A 176 17.12 -21.19 0.56
C ASP A 176 17.29 -22.40 1.52
N VAL A 177 16.61 -22.37 2.66
CA VAL A 177 16.56 -23.48 3.62
C VAL A 177 15.11 -23.81 3.95
N PHE A 178 14.70 -25.07 3.76
CA PHE A 178 13.33 -25.54 4.01
C PHE A 178 13.32 -26.65 5.06
N LEU A 179 12.49 -26.50 6.09
CA LEU A 179 12.13 -27.55 7.04
C LEU A 179 10.65 -27.88 6.87
N VAL A 180 10.33 -29.09 6.42
CA VAL A 180 8.96 -29.46 6.02
C VAL A 180 8.50 -30.76 6.68
N SER A 181 7.38 -30.74 7.38
CA SER A 181 6.79 -31.94 7.99
C SER A 181 5.28 -31.91 7.93
N ARG A 182 4.60 -33.05 8.05
CA ARG A 182 3.16 -33.06 8.29
C ARG A 182 2.81 -32.57 9.70
N THR A 183 3.61 -32.98 10.68
CA THR A 183 3.27 -32.88 12.11
C THR A 183 4.02 -31.76 12.80
N ALA A 184 5.35 -31.70 12.68
CA ALA A 184 6.17 -30.70 13.35
C ALA A 184 7.47 -30.40 12.60
N ALA A 185 7.69 -29.11 12.33
CA ALA A 185 8.94 -28.56 11.82
C ALA A 185 9.46 -27.52 12.82
N VAL A 186 10.65 -27.75 13.38
CA VAL A 186 11.17 -27.00 14.52
C VAL A 186 12.60 -26.53 14.27
N ASN A 187 12.86 -25.24 14.45
CA ASN A 187 14.20 -24.69 14.62
C ASN A 187 14.43 -24.29 16.08
N GLY A 188 15.28 -25.03 16.79
CA GLY A 188 15.86 -24.66 18.08
C GLY A 188 17.35 -24.29 18.01
N GLY A 189 17.98 -24.43 16.84
CA GLY A 189 19.38 -24.09 16.57
C GLY A 189 19.54 -22.77 15.82
N SER A 190 20.43 -22.72 14.83
CA SER A 190 20.62 -21.55 13.95
C SER A 190 20.46 -21.91 12.48
N ILE A 191 19.72 -21.09 11.73
CA ILE A 191 19.60 -21.18 10.27
C ILE A 191 20.09 -19.87 9.63
N SER A 192 20.97 -19.96 8.63
CA SER A 192 21.50 -18.82 7.88
C SER A 192 21.32 -19.01 6.37
N ALA A 193 20.62 -18.09 5.71
CA ALA A 193 20.42 -18.03 4.26
C ALA A 193 20.48 -16.57 3.76
N PRO A 194 21.64 -15.89 3.83
CA PRO A 194 21.73 -14.44 3.64
C PRO A 194 21.32 -13.94 2.24
N GLN A 195 21.32 -14.81 1.24
CA GLN A 195 20.85 -14.51 -0.13
C GLN A 195 19.53 -15.22 -0.46
N GLY A 196 18.96 -15.93 0.51
CA GLY A 196 17.87 -16.87 0.34
C GLY A 196 16.73 -16.66 1.32
N THR A 197 15.77 -17.58 1.28
CA THR A 197 14.61 -17.63 2.16
C THR A 197 14.78 -18.78 3.15
N VAL A 198 14.40 -18.57 4.42
CA VAL A 198 14.25 -19.66 5.39
C VAL A 198 12.78 -19.96 5.58
N GLU A 199 12.38 -21.20 5.30
CA GLU A 199 10.98 -21.63 5.35
C GLU A 199 10.79 -22.83 6.29
N ILE A 200 9.87 -22.68 7.24
CA ILE A 200 9.46 -23.75 8.16
C ILE A 200 7.96 -23.99 7.93
N ALA A 201 7.63 -25.11 7.31
CA ALA A 201 6.29 -25.38 6.84
C ALA A 201 5.74 -26.68 7.40
N THR A 202 4.47 -26.68 7.82
CA THR A 202 3.77 -27.92 8.18
C THR A 202 2.43 -28.09 7.50
N GLY A 203 2.23 -29.25 6.86
CA GLY A 203 0.94 -29.68 6.36
C GLY A 203 0.98 -30.98 5.55
N ASN A 204 -0.16 -31.41 5.02
CA ASN A 204 -0.31 -32.66 4.27
C ASN A 204 0.31 -32.57 2.87
N GLN A 205 0.22 -31.38 2.30
CA GLN A 205 0.79 -31.01 1.03
C GLN A 205 1.37 -29.61 1.14
N VAL A 206 2.60 -29.46 0.64
CA VAL A 206 3.37 -28.22 0.67
C VAL A 206 3.90 -27.98 -0.75
N LEU A 207 3.48 -26.90 -1.38
CA LEU A 207 4.01 -26.48 -2.68
C LEU A 207 5.21 -25.57 -2.45
N LEU A 208 6.36 -25.90 -3.06
CA LEU A 208 7.55 -25.06 -3.12
C LEU A 208 7.65 -24.45 -4.53
N GLN A 209 7.67 -23.12 -4.60
CA GLN A 209 7.83 -22.36 -5.83
C GLN A 209 8.92 -21.30 -5.64
N ASP A 210 9.75 -21.11 -6.66
CA ASP A 210 10.74 -20.04 -6.64
C ASP A 210 10.05 -18.70 -6.87
N ALA A 211 10.11 -17.83 -5.86
CA ALA A 211 9.61 -16.46 -5.93
C ALA A 211 10.67 -15.51 -5.35
N SER A 212 11.02 -14.45 -6.09
CA SER A 212 11.99 -13.44 -5.63
C SER A 212 11.35 -12.33 -4.79
N GLY A 213 10.03 -12.12 -4.89
CA GLY A 213 9.33 -11.01 -4.24
C GLY A 213 8.04 -11.42 -3.51
N GLY A 214 7.88 -12.70 -3.16
CA GLY A 214 6.67 -13.20 -2.51
C GLY A 214 6.89 -14.53 -1.79
N GLN A 215 5.84 -15.04 -1.16
CA GLN A 215 5.87 -16.31 -0.43
C GLN A 215 6.24 -17.47 -1.36
N GLN A 216 7.22 -18.29 -0.98
CA GLN A 216 7.70 -19.43 -1.78
C GLN A 216 6.99 -20.74 -1.42
N VAL A 217 6.46 -20.83 -0.19
CA VAL A 217 5.67 -21.97 0.28
C VAL A 217 4.18 -21.65 0.29
N PHE A 218 3.38 -22.64 -0.16
CA PHE A 218 1.94 -22.69 0.09
C PHE A 218 1.58 -24.02 0.74
N VAL A 219 0.85 -23.97 1.85
CA VAL A 219 0.42 -25.16 2.59
C VAL A 219 -1.08 -25.39 2.35
N GLN A 220 -1.44 -26.62 1.99
CA GLN A 220 -2.84 -27.00 1.81
C GLN A 220 -3.60 -26.94 3.16
N ALA A 221 -4.78 -26.32 3.17
CA ALA A 221 -5.69 -26.33 4.32
C ALA A 221 -6.18 -27.77 4.66
N GLY A 222 -6.52 -28.01 5.92
CA GLY A 222 -7.00 -29.30 6.42
C GLY A 222 -5.97 -30.18 7.12
N SER A 223 -4.72 -29.71 7.30
CA SER A 223 -3.59 -30.59 7.65
C SER A 223 -3.11 -30.57 9.11
N GLY A 224 -3.42 -29.52 9.86
CA GLY A 224 -2.81 -29.27 11.18
C GLY A 224 -1.30 -29.07 11.12
N GLY A 225 -0.62 -29.34 12.24
CA GLY A 225 0.84 -29.32 12.37
C GLY A 225 1.39 -28.20 13.27
N THR A 226 2.70 -28.16 13.47
CA THR A 226 3.38 -27.10 14.23
C THR A 226 4.67 -26.65 13.56
N ALA A 227 4.70 -25.39 13.12
CA ALA A 227 5.91 -24.71 12.66
C ALA A 227 6.45 -23.85 13.82
N MET A 228 7.64 -24.16 14.32
CA MET A 228 8.20 -23.48 15.49
C MET A 228 9.62 -22.98 15.22
N ASN A 229 9.85 -21.70 15.53
CA ASN A 229 11.19 -21.16 15.69
C ASN A 229 11.40 -20.76 17.16
N GLY A 230 12.24 -21.50 17.88
CA GLY A 230 12.80 -21.12 19.18
C GLY A 230 14.29 -20.75 19.12
N GLY A 231 14.91 -20.85 17.94
CA GLY A 231 16.31 -20.52 17.68
C GLY A 231 16.50 -19.26 16.84
N ALA A 232 17.66 -19.11 16.22
CA ALA A 232 18.00 -17.97 15.37
C ALA A 232 17.74 -18.25 13.88
N ILE A 233 17.17 -17.26 13.18
CA ILE A 233 17.03 -17.25 11.72
C ILE A 233 17.64 -15.96 11.20
N GLN A 234 18.57 -16.07 10.25
CA GLN A 234 19.12 -14.95 9.51
C GLN A 234 18.99 -15.22 8.01
N ALA A 235 18.18 -14.44 7.30
CA ALA A 235 17.86 -14.68 5.90
C ALA A 235 17.57 -13.39 5.14
N ALA A 236 17.41 -13.44 3.81
CA ALA A 236 16.81 -12.34 3.07
C ALA A 236 15.31 -12.22 3.41
N GLN A 237 14.65 -13.37 3.47
CA GLN A 237 13.24 -13.52 3.82
C GLN A 237 13.05 -14.72 4.76
N ALA A 238 12.05 -14.67 5.64
CA ALA A 238 11.71 -15.78 6.53
C ALA A 238 10.20 -16.07 6.52
N ASN A 239 9.82 -17.35 6.46
CA ASN A 239 8.42 -17.78 6.40
C ASN A 239 8.19 -18.95 7.35
N LEU A 240 7.26 -18.81 8.29
CA LEU A 240 6.74 -19.90 9.12
C LEU A 240 5.28 -20.08 8.78
N GLN A 241 4.91 -21.27 8.29
CA GLN A 241 3.55 -21.52 7.82
C GLN A 241 2.97 -22.85 8.30
N ALA A 242 1.74 -22.79 8.83
CA ALA A 242 0.96 -23.96 9.20
C ALA A 242 -0.53 -23.70 8.96
N ALA A 243 -1.05 -24.10 7.79
CA ALA A 243 -2.39 -23.70 7.32
C ALA A 243 -3.50 -23.84 8.37
N ASP A 244 -3.57 -24.98 9.07
CA ASP A 244 -4.54 -25.25 10.15
C ASP A 244 -3.85 -25.57 11.49
N GLY A 245 -2.55 -25.29 11.57
CA GLY A 245 -1.70 -25.70 12.66
C GLY A 245 -1.39 -24.57 13.63
N ASN A 246 -0.23 -24.68 14.29
CA ASN A 246 0.26 -23.64 15.17
C ASN A 246 1.60 -23.12 14.66
N VAL A 247 1.73 -21.80 14.57
CA VAL A 247 3.00 -21.13 14.35
C VAL A 247 3.48 -20.55 15.67
N TYR A 248 4.68 -20.95 16.10
CA TYR A 248 5.33 -20.45 17.31
C TYR A 248 6.63 -19.74 16.92
N ALA A 249 6.60 -18.43 16.80
CA ALA A 249 7.81 -17.61 16.67
C ALA A 249 8.23 -17.18 18.08
N LEU A 250 8.96 -18.04 18.79
CA LEU A 250 9.35 -17.87 20.19
C LEU A 250 10.80 -17.39 20.32
N ALA A 251 11.06 -16.25 19.69
CA ALA A 251 12.36 -15.58 19.66
C ALA A 251 12.73 -15.02 21.05
N GLY A 252 13.18 -15.85 22.00
CA GLY A 252 13.59 -15.34 23.33
C GLY A 252 14.58 -14.16 23.26
N ASN A 253 14.91 -13.53 24.40
CA ASN A 253 15.72 -12.28 24.46
C ASN A 253 17.08 -12.28 23.70
N SER A 254 17.58 -13.44 23.24
CA SER A 254 18.84 -13.62 22.51
C SER A 254 18.70 -14.34 21.15
N SER A 255 17.50 -14.74 20.73
CA SER A 255 17.26 -15.49 19.49
C SER A 255 16.27 -14.71 18.63
N ALA A 256 16.70 -14.23 17.45
CA ALA A 256 15.88 -13.36 16.60
C ALA A 256 15.51 -14.06 15.29
N ILE A 257 14.36 -13.67 14.73
CA ILE A 257 14.10 -13.81 13.29
C ILE A 257 14.56 -12.50 12.64
N ARG A 258 15.59 -12.55 11.79
CA ARG A 258 16.11 -11.38 11.08
C ARG A 258 16.07 -11.62 9.58
N ALA A 259 15.20 -10.88 8.90
CA ALA A 259 15.13 -10.77 7.45
C ALA A 259 15.86 -9.49 7.00
N THR A 260 16.87 -9.61 6.15
CA THR A 260 17.58 -8.48 5.55
C THR A 260 17.65 -8.67 4.05
N GLY A 261 16.83 -7.92 3.33
CA GLY A 261 16.66 -8.03 1.89
C GLY A 261 17.96 -7.88 1.09
N THR A 262 17.89 -8.23 -0.19
CA THR A 262 18.96 -8.08 -1.18
C THR A 262 18.55 -7.08 -2.26
N ALA A 263 19.38 -6.89 -3.28
CA ALA A 263 18.99 -6.08 -4.44
C ALA A 263 17.77 -6.63 -5.21
N THR A 264 17.39 -7.89 -4.99
CA THR A 264 16.32 -8.58 -5.73
C THR A 264 15.19 -9.11 -4.85
N ARG A 265 15.33 -9.02 -3.52
CA ARG A 265 14.35 -9.49 -2.53
C ARG A 265 14.20 -8.45 -1.43
N ASP A 266 12.99 -8.10 -1.07
CA ASP A 266 12.72 -7.24 0.07
C ASP A 266 13.00 -7.97 1.40
N GLY A 267 13.18 -7.20 2.48
CA GLY A 267 13.26 -7.78 3.81
C GLY A 267 11.87 -8.13 4.31
N HIS A 268 11.52 -9.42 4.38
CA HIS A 268 10.18 -9.84 4.75
C HIS A 268 10.15 -11.02 5.74
N VAL A 269 9.22 -10.96 6.70
CA VAL A 269 8.90 -12.08 7.61
C VAL A 269 7.41 -12.41 7.52
N TRP A 270 7.07 -13.67 7.21
CA TRP A 270 5.71 -14.20 7.25
C TRP A 270 5.53 -15.18 8.42
N LEU A 271 4.52 -14.94 9.24
CA LEU A 271 4.05 -15.85 10.29
C LEU A 271 2.58 -16.17 10.02
N VAL A 272 2.30 -17.28 9.35
CA VAL A 272 0.98 -17.54 8.76
C VAL A 272 0.39 -18.87 9.24
N ALA A 273 -0.77 -18.79 9.88
CA ALA A 273 -1.60 -19.94 10.23
C ALA A 273 -3.08 -19.65 9.95
N ASP A 274 -3.46 -19.64 8.67
CA ASP A 274 -4.76 -19.13 8.19
C ASP A 274 -5.97 -19.61 8.99
N GLN A 275 -6.07 -20.91 9.25
CA GLN A 275 -7.10 -21.57 10.07
C GLN A 275 -6.61 -21.96 11.47
N GLY A 276 -5.37 -21.59 11.79
CA GLY A 276 -4.64 -22.00 12.98
C GLY A 276 -4.39 -20.87 13.97
N ALA A 277 -3.38 -21.06 14.81
CA ALA A 277 -2.94 -20.05 15.77
C ALA A 277 -1.51 -19.58 15.49
N VAL A 278 -1.27 -18.28 15.61
CA VAL A 278 0.08 -17.71 15.67
C VAL A 278 0.33 -17.17 17.07
N HIS A 279 1.43 -17.62 17.69
CA HIS A 279 2.01 -17.03 18.88
C HIS A 279 3.35 -16.39 18.51
N ALA A 280 3.34 -15.07 18.34
CA ALA A 280 4.54 -14.28 18.06
C ALA A 280 5.08 -13.67 19.36
N ASN A 281 6.31 -14.04 19.73
CA ASN A 281 6.98 -13.56 20.92
C ASN A 281 8.44 -13.26 20.60
N GLY A 282 8.98 -12.17 21.13
CA GLY A 282 10.39 -11.87 20.98
C GLY A 282 10.80 -10.96 19.84
N ALA A 283 12.10 -10.94 19.56
CA ALA A 283 12.70 -10.06 18.55
C ALA A 283 12.45 -10.57 17.12
N ILE A 284 11.73 -9.77 16.33
CA ILE A 284 11.48 -10.00 14.91
C ILE A 284 11.90 -8.73 14.16
N ALA A 285 12.82 -8.86 13.21
CA ALA A 285 13.33 -7.73 12.46
C ALA A 285 13.28 -7.98 10.95
N ALA A 286 12.85 -6.96 10.21
CA ALA A 286 12.83 -6.95 8.76
C ALA A 286 13.40 -5.62 8.23
N ALA A 287 14.40 -5.68 7.36
CA ALA A 287 15.03 -4.52 6.73
C ALA A 287 15.33 -4.81 5.26
N ASN A 288 15.21 -3.80 4.40
CA ASN A 288 15.63 -3.90 3.00
C ASN A 288 17.15 -3.75 2.87
N ALA A 289 17.67 -4.03 1.68
CA ALA A 289 19.11 -3.96 1.40
C ALA A 289 19.70 -2.56 1.58
N ASP A 290 18.90 -1.52 1.37
CA ASP A 290 19.28 -0.11 1.54
C ASP A 290 19.23 0.37 3.01
N GLY A 291 18.84 -0.51 3.94
CA GLY A 291 18.68 -0.19 5.36
C GLY A 291 17.32 0.42 5.73
N SER A 292 16.44 0.69 4.76
CA SER A 292 15.05 1.02 5.06
C SER A 292 14.35 -0.16 5.73
N GLY A 293 13.33 0.10 6.56
CA GLY A 293 12.60 -0.98 7.21
C GLY A 293 11.85 -1.86 6.19
N GLY A 294 11.85 -3.17 6.43
CA GLY A 294 11.09 -4.16 5.66
C GLY A 294 9.69 -4.38 6.23
N THR A 295 9.09 -5.53 5.95
CA THR A 295 7.72 -5.87 6.38
C THR A 295 7.70 -7.13 7.24
N VAL A 296 6.86 -7.13 8.28
CA VAL A 296 6.49 -8.32 9.02
C VAL A 296 4.99 -8.53 8.85
N GLU A 297 4.57 -9.72 8.47
CA GLU A 297 3.16 -10.09 8.33
C GLU A 297 2.83 -11.27 9.23
N THR A 298 1.76 -11.13 10.00
CA THR A 298 1.31 -12.12 10.97
C THR A 298 -0.18 -12.35 10.79
N ARG A 299 -0.57 -13.54 10.32
CA ARG A 299 -1.96 -13.85 10.01
C ARG A 299 -2.37 -15.17 10.65
N ALA A 300 -3.47 -15.17 11.39
CA ALA A 300 -4.01 -16.38 12.00
C ALA A 300 -5.50 -16.30 12.30
N THR A 301 -6.16 -17.45 12.49
CA THR A 301 -7.51 -17.47 13.09
C THR A 301 -7.47 -17.08 14.56
N THR A 302 -6.47 -17.57 15.31
CA THR A 302 -6.18 -17.12 16.68
C THR A 302 -4.83 -16.44 16.72
N LEU A 303 -4.83 -15.14 17.00
CA LEU A 303 -3.61 -14.32 17.01
C LEU A 303 -3.25 -13.90 18.43
N ASP A 304 -2.04 -14.24 18.85
CA ASP A 304 -1.43 -13.81 20.11
C ASP A 304 -0.03 -13.26 19.82
N VAL A 305 0.15 -11.96 20.09
CA VAL A 305 1.41 -11.26 19.82
C VAL A 305 2.05 -10.76 21.12
N ALA A 306 1.61 -11.28 22.26
CA ALA A 306 2.11 -10.90 23.56
C ALA A 306 3.62 -11.20 23.67
N GLY A 307 4.40 -10.14 23.91
CA GLY A 307 5.86 -10.20 24.03
C GLY A 307 6.61 -10.05 22.71
N ALA A 308 5.94 -9.92 21.57
CA ALA A 308 6.59 -9.55 20.31
C ALA A 308 7.28 -8.18 20.44
N ASN A 309 8.43 -8.03 19.78
CA ASN A 309 9.22 -6.80 19.68
C ASN A 309 9.66 -6.65 18.22
N VAL A 310 8.83 -5.96 17.42
CA VAL A 310 9.04 -5.88 15.98
C VAL A 310 9.83 -4.63 15.60
N GLN A 311 10.86 -4.83 14.78
CA GLN A 311 11.69 -3.77 14.17
C GLN A 311 11.61 -3.88 12.66
N ALA A 312 10.71 -3.11 12.06
CA ALA A 312 10.43 -3.11 10.63
C ALA A 312 9.91 -1.73 10.21
N ARG A 313 9.59 -1.53 8.93
CA ARG A 313 8.82 -0.36 8.51
C ARG A 313 7.35 -0.54 8.87
N THR A 314 6.81 -1.73 8.58
CA THR A 314 5.41 -2.06 8.84
C THR A 314 5.27 -3.46 9.43
N TRP A 315 4.39 -3.60 10.41
CA TRP A 315 3.91 -4.87 10.94
C TRP A 315 2.42 -5.02 10.66
N LYS A 316 2.08 -5.94 9.77
CA LYS A 316 0.71 -6.29 9.38
C LYS A 316 0.19 -7.43 10.22
N LEU A 317 -0.99 -7.26 10.80
CA LEU A 317 -1.68 -8.24 11.62
C LEU A 317 -3.06 -8.56 11.02
N GLY A 318 -3.37 -9.84 10.85
CA GLY A 318 -4.63 -10.30 10.29
C GLY A 318 -5.28 -11.41 11.11
N ALA A 319 -6.55 -11.26 11.47
CA ALA A 319 -7.34 -12.30 12.14
C ALA A 319 -8.85 -12.13 11.87
N PRO A 320 -9.70 -13.15 12.08
CA PRO A 320 -11.15 -12.98 11.99
C PRO A 320 -11.71 -11.91 12.95
N SER A 321 -11.16 -11.84 14.16
CA SER A 321 -11.45 -10.82 15.18
C SER A 321 -10.23 -10.63 16.06
N PHE A 322 -10.08 -9.48 16.73
CA PHE A 322 -8.91 -9.26 17.58
C PHE A 322 -9.20 -8.39 18.79
N THR A 323 -8.63 -8.78 19.94
CA THR A 323 -8.64 -7.98 21.16
C THR A 323 -7.22 -7.54 21.49
N VAL A 324 -6.99 -6.22 21.45
CA VAL A 324 -5.80 -5.59 21.99
C VAL A 324 -5.95 -5.53 23.51
N ASP A 325 -5.75 -6.67 24.18
CA ASP A 325 -5.63 -6.72 25.64
C ASP A 325 -4.32 -6.05 26.11
N GLN A 326 -4.05 -6.01 27.41
CA GLN A 326 -2.86 -5.31 27.92
C GLN A 326 -1.54 -5.92 27.39
N ALA A 327 -1.45 -7.24 27.23
CA ALA A 327 -0.21 -7.89 26.80
C ALA A 327 0.07 -7.67 25.30
N ASN A 328 -0.99 -7.70 24.49
CA ASN A 328 -0.93 -7.31 23.09
C ASN A 328 -0.62 -5.81 22.96
N ALA A 329 -1.27 -4.95 23.77
CA ALA A 329 -1.06 -3.50 23.78
C ALA A 329 0.41 -3.13 24.07
N ASP A 330 1.03 -3.77 25.06
CA ASP A 330 2.45 -3.59 25.39
C ASP A 330 3.37 -3.95 24.21
N SER A 331 2.96 -4.90 23.37
CA SER A 331 3.72 -5.36 22.20
C SER A 331 3.57 -4.43 21.01
N LEU A 332 2.36 -3.90 20.78
CA LEU A 332 2.12 -2.85 19.80
C LEU A 332 2.89 -1.58 20.19
N ALA A 333 2.76 -1.12 21.43
CA ALA A 333 3.42 0.09 21.94
C ALA A 333 4.95 0.03 21.80
N ARG A 334 5.57 -1.10 22.16
CA ARG A 334 7.02 -1.30 21.98
C ARG A 334 7.45 -1.28 20.51
N SER A 335 6.69 -1.93 19.64
CA SER A 335 7.01 -1.98 18.20
C SER A 335 6.84 -0.60 17.55
N LEU A 336 5.78 0.14 17.91
CA LEU A 336 5.56 1.53 17.49
C LEU A 336 6.68 2.46 17.98
N ALA A 337 7.14 2.29 19.23
CA ALA A 337 8.26 3.07 19.76
C ALA A 337 9.60 2.77 19.06
N ASN A 338 9.76 1.59 18.44
CA ASN A 338 10.91 1.27 17.58
C ASN A 338 10.82 1.89 16.18
N GLY A 339 9.73 2.57 15.84
CA GLY A 339 9.50 3.13 14.50
C GLY A 339 8.71 2.22 13.55
N THR A 340 8.26 1.04 14.01
CA THR A 340 7.44 0.12 13.20
C THR A 340 5.99 0.56 13.20
N SER A 341 5.44 0.95 12.05
CA SER A 341 4.00 1.21 11.93
C SER A 341 3.22 -0.11 12.01
N VAL A 342 2.07 -0.11 12.67
CA VAL A 342 1.27 -1.32 12.90
C VAL A 342 -0.06 -1.18 12.17
N ASP A 343 -0.35 -2.15 11.31
CA ASP A 343 -1.62 -2.25 10.59
C ASP A 343 -2.32 -3.54 10.98
N MET A 344 -3.35 -3.43 11.83
CA MET A 344 -4.19 -4.56 12.24
C MET A 344 -5.51 -4.50 11.51
N GLU A 345 -5.90 -5.59 10.83
CA GLU A 345 -7.18 -5.70 10.14
C GLU A 345 -7.90 -7.00 10.50
N THR A 346 -9.17 -6.91 10.89
CA THR A 346 -10.00 -8.10 11.07
C THR A 346 -10.77 -8.46 9.80
N SER A 347 -10.86 -9.75 9.47
CA SER A 347 -11.44 -10.21 8.21
C SER A 347 -12.94 -10.51 8.25
N SER A 348 -13.55 -10.64 9.43
CA SER A 348 -15.00 -10.97 9.52
C SER A 348 -15.73 -10.43 10.76
N GLY A 349 -15.02 -10.14 11.85
CA GLY A 349 -15.60 -9.70 13.11
C GLY A 349 -15.06 -8.37 13.61
N ASP A 350 -15.31 -8.09 14.88
CA ASP A 350 -14.97 -6.83 15.52
C ASP A 350 -13.50 -6.76 15.98
N LEU A 351 -13.01 -5.54 16.17
CA LEU A 351 -11.75 -5.22 16.84
C LEU A 351 -12.03 -4.45 18.12
N SER A 352 -11.48 -4.92 19.25
CA SER A 352 -11.63 -4.25 20.54
C SER A 352 -10.28 -3.89 21.17
N VAL A 353 -10.15 -2.70 21.75
CA VAL A 353 -8.97 -2.24 22.49
C VAL A 353 -9.30 -2.17 23.97
N ALA A 354 -8.63 -2.99 24.78
CA ALA A 354 -8.83 -3.04 26.23
C ALA A 354 -7.57 -2.66 27.02
N GLY A 355 -6.39 -2.71 26.40
CA GLY A 355 -5.11 -2.28 26.98
C GLY A 355 -4.66 -0.90 26.50
N ASN A 356 -3.70 -0.32 27.22
CA ASN A 356 -3.13 0.98 26.88
C ASN A 356 -2.04 0.86 25.81
N VAL A 357 -2.18 1.58 24.69
CA VAL A 357 -1.18 1.66 23.62
C VAL A 357 -0.64 3.09 23.56
N GLN A 358 0.54 3.31 24.11
CA GLN A 358 1.16 4.64 24.17
C GLN A 358 2.60 4.59 23.69
N TRP A 359 2.97 5.50 22.78
CA TRP A 359 4.33 5.55 22.24
C TRP A 359 4.78 6.97 21.89
N ASN A 360 6.10 7.13 21.81
CA ASN A 360 6.73 8.33 21.26
C ASN A 360 7.45 7.96 19.96
N GLY A 361 7.13 8.64 18.87
CA GLY A 361 7.71 8.38 17.55
C GLY A 361 6.75 8.68 16.40
N ASN A 362 7.24 8.48 15.18
CA ASN A 362 6.52 8.79 13.93
C ASN A 362 5.78 7.57 13.35
N ALA A 363 5.89 6.41 13.98
CA ALA A 363 5.16 5.21 13.57
C ALA A 363 3.65 5.41 13.77
N SER A 364 2.86 4.96 12.80
CA SER A 364 1.40 5.07 12.82
C SER A 364 0.74 3.76 13.23
N LEU A 365 -0.48 3.86 13.77
CA LEU A 365 -1.30 2.73 14.18
C LEU A 365 -2.61 2.74 13.39
N THR A 366 -2.87 1.67 12.64
CA THR A 366 -4.14 1.41 11.97
C THR A 366 -4.85 0.24 12.65
N LEU A 367 -6.09 0.45 13.07
CA LEU A 367 -6.99 -0.55 13.62
C LEU A 367 -8.22 -0.65 12.73
N GLY A 368 -8.18 -1.56 11.77
CA GLY A 368 -9.26 -1.90 10.86
C GLY A 368 -10.08 -3.07 11.37
N ALA A 369 -11.40 -2.99 11.27
CA ALA A 369 -12.29 -4.10 11.54
C ALA A 369 -13.26 -4.33 10.39
N ALA A 370 -13.56 -5.59 10.09
CA ALA A 370 -14.61 -5.95 9.15
C ALA A 370 -15.97 -5.37 9.54
N HIS A 371 -16.24 -5.21 10.84
CA HIS A 371 -17.49 -4.64 11.34
C HIS A 371 -17.21 -3.48 12.31
N ASN A 372 -17.12 -3.69 13.64
CA ASN A 372 -16.92 -2.60 14.61
C ASN A 372 -15.49 -2.45 15.12
N VAL A 373 -15.12 -1.20 15.44
CA VAL A 373 -13.94 -0.87 16.27
C VAL A 373 -14.40 -0.28 17.60
N THR A 374 -14.00 -0.88 18.72
CA THR A 374 -14.37 -0.43 20.07
C THR A 374 -13.15 -0.19 20.96
N ILE A 375 -13.04 0.99 21.56
CA ILE A 375 -12.06 1.29 22.61
C ILE A 375 -12.77 1.22 23.96
N GLY A 376 -12.28 0.36 24.85
CA GLY A 376 -12.85 0.14 26.18
C GLY A 376 -12.61 1.33 27.12
N SER A 377 -13.46 1.48 28.14
CA SER A 377 -13.44 2.65 29.03
C SER A 377 -12.21 2.82 29.92
N GLY A 378 -11.39 1.77 30.05
CA GLY A 378 -10.10 1.81 30.76
C GLY A 378 -8.89 1.95 29.84
N ALA A 379 -9.09 1.99 28.51
CA ALA A 379 -8.01 2.00 27.54
C ALA A 379 -7.66 3.42 27.10
N THR A 380 -6.36 3.66 26.96
CA THR A 380 -5.79 4.88 26.38
C THR A 380 -4.95 4.53 25.15
N ILE A 381 -5.25 5.14 24.02
CA ILE A 381 -4.37 5.15 22.84
C ILE A 381 -3.75 6.55 22.77
N GLY A 382 -2.42 6.67 22.74
CA GLY A 382 -1.78 7.98 22.73
C GLY A 382 -0.42 8.03 22.05
N ASN A 383 -0.15 9.16 21.39
CA ASN A 383 1.12 9.42 20.72
C ASN A 383 1.69 10.79 21.12
N THR A 384 3.00 10.88 21.29
CA THR A 384 3.71 12.15 21.55
C THR A 384 4.75 12.52 20.47
N GLY A 385 4.74 11.81 19.33
CA GLY A 385 5.58 12.08 18.17
C GLY A 385 4.72 12.61 17.00
N ASN A 386 4.90 12.05 15.80
CA ASN A 386 4.11 12.41 14.61
C ASN A 386 3.32 11.22 14.04
N GLY A 387 3.07 10.20 14.87
CA GLY A 387 2.34 9.01 14.46
C GLY A 387 0.85 9.31 14.27
N ASN A 388 0.26 8.78 13.20
CA ASN A 388 -1.18 8.88 12.97
C ASN A 388 -1.91 7.71 13.62
N LEU A 389 -3.19 7.91 13.94
CA LEU A 389 -4.13 6.86 14.33
C LEU A 389 -5.26 6.79 13.32
N THR A 390 -5.51 5.60 12.80
CA THR A 390 -6.67 5.30 11.96
C THR A 390 -7.49 4.22 12.65
N LEU A 391 -8.74 4.53 12.99
CA LEU A 391 -9.75 3.57 13.42
C LEU A 391 -10.71 3.38 12.24
N ARG A 392 -10.81 2.17 11.69
CA ARG A 392 -11.63 1.92 10.51
C ARG A 392 -12.60 0.77 10.78
N ALA A 393 -13.86 1.09 11.00
CA ALA A 393 -14.95 0.12 10.90
C ALA A 393 -15.29 -0.12 9.42
N ASP A 394 -16.02 -1.20 9.14
CA ASP A 394 -16.36 -1.63 7.77
C ASP A 394 -15.15 -1.61 6.83
N ALA A 395 -14.04 -2.25 7.24
CA ALA A 395 -12.79 -2.23 6.50
C ALA A 395 -12.95 -2.71 5.05
N GLY A 396 -13.86 -3.66 4.81
CA GLY A 396 -14.20 -4.19 3.49
C GLY A 396 -15.08 -3.29 2.63
N GLY A 397 -15.63 -2.20 3.16
CA GLY A 397 -16.50 -1.26 2.44
C GLY A 397 -17.78 -1.94 1.92
N VAL A 398 -18.46 -2.71 2.76
CA VAL A 398 -19.62 -3.53 2.39
C VAL A 398 -20.95 -3.02 2.98
N ASP A 399 -20.96 -1.82 3.58
CA ASP A 399 -22.15 -1.15 4.14
C ASP A 399 -22.88 -2.00 5.18
N ASN A 400 -22.13 -2.58 6.12
CA ASN A 400 -22.62 -3.54 7.09
C ASN A 400 -23.03 -2.99 8.47
N GLY A 401 -23.09 -1.66 8.68
CA GLY A 401 -23.39 -1.07 9.99
C GLY A 401 -22.16 -0.78 10.86
N GLY A 402 -20.96 -0.96 10.32
CA GLY A 402 -19.70 -0.86 11.05
C GLY A 402 -19.57 0.47 11.80
N SER A 403 -19.42 0.38 13.13
CA SER A 403 -19.35 1.54 14.02
C SER A 403 -17.99 1.71 14.69
N VAL A 404 -17.60 2.95 14.97
CA VAL A 404 -16.42 3.29 15.79
C VAL A 404 -16.89 3.85 17.13
N THR A 405 -16.64 3.11 18.21
CA THR A 405 -17.02 3.50 19.57
C THR A 405 -15.78 3.70 20.43
N ASN A 406 -15.48 4.96 20.77
CA ASN A 406 -14.49 5.26 21.79
C ASN A 406 -15.17 5.41 23.17
N GLY A 407 -15.02 4.41 24.03
CA GLY A 407 -15.38 4.49 25.44
C GLY A 407 -14.25 4.99 26.34
N GLY A 408 -13.01 5.02 25.84
CA GLY A 408 -11.79 5.35 26.56
C GLY A 408 -11.23 6.73 26.20
N THR A 409 -9.90 6.82 26.12
CA THR A 409 -9.16 8.06 25.81
C THR A 409 -8.29 7.89 24.56
N ILE A 410 -8.42 8.82 23.62
CA ILE A 410 -7.47 9.04 22.53
C ILE A 410 -6.68 10.32 22.86
N ASP A 411 -5.38 10.21 23.09
CA ASP A 411 -4.52 11.33 23.50
C ASP A 411 -3.50 11.71 22.41
N TRP A 412 -3.87 12.71 21.62
CA TRP A 412 -3.03 13.37 20.63
C TRP A 412 -2.59 14.78 21.08
N SER A 413 -2.74 15.11 22.37
CA SER A 413 -2.47 16.45 22.91
C SER A 413 -1.03 16.94 22.74
N LYS A 414 -0.10 16.00 22.54
CA LYS A 414 1.33 16.27 22.30
C LYS A 414 1.82 15.74 20.96
N SER A 415 0.94 15.19 20.13
CA SER A 415 1.30 14.67 18.82
C SER A 415 1.29 15.77 17.76
N GLY A 416 2.16 15.66 16.76
CA GLY A 416 2.05 16.35 15.48
C GLY A 416 1.23 15.58 14.43
N GLY A 417 0.92 14.29 14.69
CA GLY A 417 0.10 13.45 13.83
C GLY A 417 -1.40 13.73 13.95
N ILE A 418 -2.20 12.91 13.25
CA ILE A 418 -3.66 13.05 13.17
C ILE A 418 -4.40 11.80 13.63
N VAL A 419 -5.69 11.96 13.93
CA VAL A 419 -6.63 10.88 14.24
C VAL A 419 -7.73 10.86 13.19
N SER A 420 -7.96 9.70 12.57
CA SER A 420 -9.06 9.46 11.66
C SER A 420 -9.93 8.32 12.19
N ALA A 421 -11.22 8.57 12.37
CA ALA A 421 -12.21 7.55 12.71
C ALA A 421 -13.16 7.37 11.53
N LEU A 422 -13.06 6.25 10.82
CA LEU A 422 -13.89 5.92 9.67
C LEU A 422 -14.96 4.91 10.09
N TYR A 423 -16.22 5.27 9.89
CA TYR A 423 -17.37 4.43 10.22
C TYR A 423 -18.35 4.43 9.06
N ASP A 424 -19.09 3.34 8.92
CA ASP A 424 -20.10 3.18 7.87
C ASP A 424 -21.11 4.34 7.91
N MET A 425 -21.58 4.80 6.74
CA MET A 425 -22.62 5.82 6.64
C MET A 425 -23.91 5.44 7.37
N ASN A 426 -24.22 4.14 7.46
CA ASN A 426 -25.36 3.63 8.24
C ASN A 426 -24.97 3.18 9.68
N GLY A 427 -23.69 3.30 10.03
CA GLY A 427 -23.13 3.01 11.35
C GLY A 427 -23.17 4.22 12.29
N SER A 428 -22.40 4.14 13.38
CA SER A 428 -22.36 5.18 14.41
C SER A 428 -20.94 5.51 14.87
N TYR A 429 -20.76 6.76 15.32
CA TYR A 429 -19.53 7.23 15.94
C TYR A 429 -19.80 7.76 17.35
N ALA A 430 -19.08 7.21 18.33
CA ALA A 430 -19.06 7.73 19.69
C ALA A 430 -17.64 8.22 20.02
N PRO A 431 -17.44 9.53 20.25
CA PRO A 431 -16.10 10.12 20.34
C PRO A 431 -15.35 9.81 21.64
N GLY A 432 -16.03 9.51 22.75
CA GLY A 432 -15.39 9.32 24.05
C GLY A 432 -14.58 10.54 24.50
N THR A 433 -13.42 10.30 25.12
CA THR A 433 -12.45 11.37 25.40
C THR A 433 -11.43 11.44 24.27
N VAL A 434 -11.33 12.60 23.61
CA VAL A 434 -10.30 12.90 22.59
C VAL A 434 -9.57 14.16 23.01
N LEU A 435 -8.25 14.06 23.19
CA LEU A 435 -7.39 15.20 23.51
C LEU A 435 -6.57 15.56 22.27
N THR A 436 -6.65 16.81 21.83
CA THR A 436 -5.93 17.33 20.66
C THR A 436 -4.87 18.35 21.07
N ASN A 437 -3.82 18.48 20.27
CA ASN A 437 -2.75 19.43 20.46
C ASN A 437 -3.21 20.84 20.05
N SER A 438 -3.25 21.77 21.00
CA SER A 438 -3.69 23.15 20.76
C SER A 438 -2.74 23.94 19.84
N GLY A 439 -1.50 23.49 19.67
CA GLY A 439 -0.54 24.05 18.71
C GLY A 439 -0.49 23.30 17.38
N TRP A 440 -1.33 22.30 17.16
CA TRP A 440 -1.38 21.59 15.88
C TRP A 440 -1.90 22.51 14.77
N THR A 441 -1.28 22.41 13.60
CA THR A 441 -1.72 23.09 12.38
C THR A 441 -1.73 22.07 11.26
N ALA A 442 -2.70 22.20 10.35
CA ALA A 442 -2.79 21.35 9.19
C ALA A 442 -1.51 21.49 8.34
N ALA A 443 -0.96 20.37 7.89
CA ALA A 443 0.17 20.40 6.98
C ALA A 443 -0.23 21.16 5.69
N PRO A 444 0.66 21.97 5.10
CA PRO A 444 0.36 22.70 3.88
C PRO A 444 -0.20 21.79 2.78
N TYR A 445 -1.19 22.28 2.05
CA TYR A 445 -1.90 21.57 0.97
C TYR A 445 -2.66 20.31 1.38
N SER A 446 -2.65 19.93 2.66
CA SER A 446 -3.35 18.72 3.08
C SER A 446 -4.85 18.85 2.88
N GLY A 447 -5.44 20.01 3.16
CA GLY A 447 -6.90 20.15 3.24
C GLY A 447 -7.49 19.52 4.51
N LEU A 448 -6.68 19.25 5.54
CA LEU A 448 -7.22 18.88 6.85
C LEU A 448 -7.77 20.13 7.56
N VAL A 449 -8.98 20.02 8.11
CA VAL A 449 -9.56 21.10 8.92
C VAL A 449 -9.24 20.94 10.41
N THR A 450 -9.14 19.70 10.90
CA THR A 450 -8.86 19.43 12.33
C THR A 450 -7.87 18.27 12.51
N GLN A 451 -7.23 18.21 13.69
CA GLN A 451 -6.30 17.12 14.02
C GLN A 451 -7.02 15.76 14.17
N SER A 452 -8.28 15.76 14.62
CA SER A 452 -9.07 14.56 14.86
C SER A 452 -10.39 14.66 14.12
N THR A 453 -10.57 13.84 13.09
CA THR A 453 -11.78 13.85 12.25
C THR A 453 -12.45 12.48 12.23
N ALA A 454 -13.77 12.46 12.40
CA ALA A 454 -14.59 11.28 12.18
C ALA A 454 -15.29 11.40 10.83
N TYR A 455 -15.09 10.41 9.97
CA TYR A 455 -15.60 10.35 8.59
C TYR A 455 -16.68 9.27 8.47
N ARG A 456 -17.80 9.62 7.84
CA ARG A 456 -18.74 8.63 7.30
C ARG A 456 -18.17 8.07 6.01
N LEU A 457 -18.08 6.75 5.93
CA LEU A 457 -17.61 6.05 4.74
C LEU A 457 -18.66 6.13 3.64
N VAL A 458 -18.21 6.50 2.46
CA VAL A 458 -18.98 6.46 1.22
C VAL A 458 -18.44 5.27 0.44
N ASN A 459 -19.14 4.14 0.49
CA ASN A 459 -18.70 2.91 -0.16
C ASN A 459 -19.50 2.61 -1.44
N THR A 460 -20.72 3.14 -1.54
CA THR A 460 -21.60 2.89 -2.68
C THR A 460 -22.08 4.19 -3.32
N LEU A 461 -22.62 4.06 -4.54
CA LEU A 461 -23.30 5.15 -5.22
C LEU A 461 -24.48 5.70 -4.40
N ALA A 462 -25.17 4.84 -3.64
CA ALA A 462 -26.25 5.25 -2.75
C ALA A 462 -25.73 6.13 -1.60
N ASP A 463 -24.60 5.78 -0.99
CA ASP A 463 -23.96 6.62 0.02
C ASP A 463 -23.53 7.96 -0.56
N LEU A 464 -22.99 7.95 -1.78
CA LEU A 464 -22.58 9.17 -2.47
C LEU A 464 -23.77 10.12 -2.65
N SER A 465 -24.93 9.60 -3.05
CA SER A 465 -26.17 10.40 -3.08
C SER A 465 -26.62 10.85 -1.69
N ASN A 466 -26.42 10.03 -0.65
CA ASN A 466 -26.80 10.33 0.73
C ASN A 466 -25.96 11.44 1.37
N VAL A 467 -24.79 11.80 0.83
CA VAL A 467 -24.02 12.98 1.25
C VAL A 467 -24.90 14.25 1.22
N SER A 468 -25.84 14.33 0.27
CA SER A 468 -26.78 15.45 0.16
C SER A 468 -27.75 15.60 1.34
N LYS A 469 -27.86 14.59 2.22
CA LYS A 469 -28.70 14.65 3.42
C LYS A 469 -28.05 15.42 4.57
N ASP A 470 -26.73 15.58 4.54
CA ASP A 470 -25.97 16.34 5.53
C ASP A 470 -24.73 16.99 4.88
N LEU A 471 -24.97 18.15 4.28
CA LEU A 471 -23.98 18.90 3.50
C LEU A 471 -22.82 19.48 4.33
N ALA A 472 -22.96 19.53 5.66
CA ALA A 472 -21.90 19.98 6.58
C ALA A 472 -21.03 18.82 7.10
N GLY A 473 -21.34 17.58 6.67
CA GLY A 473 -20.71 16.36 7.13
C GLY A 473 -19.25 16.16 6.71
N ASN A 474 -18.55 15.30 7.46
CA ASN A 474 -17.25 14.76 7.05
C ASN A 474 -17.43 13.38 6.43
N TYR A 475 -16.93 13.19 5.21
CA TYR A 475 -17.05 11.99 4.42
C TYR A 475 -15.69 11.55 3.91
N ALA A 476 -15.48 10.24 3.82
CA ALA A 476 -14.33 9.65 3.16
C ALA A 476 -14.79 8.51 2.26
N LEU A 477 -14.18 8.34 1.08
CA LEU A 477 -14.41 7.11 0.32
C LEU A 477 -13.80 5.93 1.09
N GLY A 478 -14.57 4.85 1.23
CA GLY A 478 -14.06 3.61 1.83
C GLY A 478 -13.52 2.61 0.79
N LYS A 479 -13.92 2.76 -0.47
CA LYS A 479 -13.41 2.00 -1.60
C LYS A 479 -13.65 2.75 -2.91
N ASP A 480 -13.13 2.21 -4.01
CA ASP A 480 -13.44 2.71 -5.33
C ASP A 480 -14.91 2.47 -5.68
N ILE A 481 -15.54 3.45 -6.35
CA ILE A 481 -16.96 3.41 -6.74
C ILE A 481 -17.07 3.38 -8.26
N ASP A 482 -17.72 2.35 -8.80
CA ASP A 482 -18.21 2.34 -10.18
C ASP A 482 -19.58 3.04 -10.22
N ALA A 483 -19.62 4.23 -10.82
CA ALA A 483 -20.82 5.05 -10.97
C ALA A 483 -21.46 4.93 -12.37
N SER A 484 -21.13 3.90 -13.17
CA SER A 484 -21.73 3.68 -14.50
C SER A 484 -23.26 3.61 -14.51
N ALA A 485 -23.88 3.25 -13.38
CA ALA A 485 -25.33 3.28 -13.22
C ALA A 485 -25.95 4.69 -13.35
N THR A 486 -25.13 5.75 -13.30
CA THR A 486 -25.53 7.15 -13.50
C THR A 486 -25.55 7.57 -14.97
N ALA A 487 -25.20 6.68 -15.91
CA ALA A 487 -25.34 6.96 -17.33
C ALA A 487 -26.81 7.23 -17.72
N TYR A 488 -27.02 7.81 -18.91
CA TYR A 488 -28.35 8.08 -19.45
C TYR A 488 -29.27 6.84 -19.32
N PRO A 489 -30.51 7.00 -18.81
CA PRO A 489 -31.20 8.24 -18.43
C PRO A 489 -31.10 8.63 -16.93
N ASN A 490 -30.23 7.99 -16.13
CA ASN A 490 -30.26 8.01 -14.66
C ASN A 490 -29.23 8.93 -14.00
N TYR A 491 -28.95 10.08 -14.60
CA TYR A 491 -27.89 11.00 -14.18
C TYR A 491 -27.82 11.24 -12.68
N PHE A 492 -26.58 11.33 -12.17
CA PHE A 492 -26.33 11.66 -10.77
C PHE A 492 -26.82 13.08 -10.47
N THR A 493 -27.54 13.22 -9.36
CA THR A 493 -27.97 14.53 -8.86
C THR A 493 -26.83 15.18 -8.06
N PRO A 494 -26.36 16.38 -8.44
CA PRO A 494 -25.23 17.01 -7.77
C PRO A 494 -25.42 17.19 -6.26
N ILE A 495 -24.34 17.02 -5.50
CA ILE A 495 -24.31 17.29 -4.06
C ILE A 495 -24.22 18.81 -3.85
N GLY A 496 -25.12 19.37 -3.03
CA GLY A 496 -25.17 20.81 -2.78
C GLY A 496 -25.52 21.62 -4.03
N GLN A 497 -26.71 21.39 -4.59
CA GLN A 497 -27.12 21.84 -5.94
C GLN A 497 -27.14 23.36 -6.14
N THR A 498 -27.23 24.16 -5.07
CA THR A 498 -27.44 25.61 -5.18
C THR A 498 -26.53 26.39 -4.23
N THR A 499 -26.36 27.67 -4.51
CA THR A 499 -25.64 28.60 -3.62
C THR A 499 -26.34 28.81 -2.27
N ALA A 500 -27.65 28.51 -2.18
CA ALA A 500 -28.41 28.56 -0.94
C ALA A 500 -28.23 27.30 -0.08
N ALA A 501 -27.83 26.17 -0.69
CA ALA A 501 -27.56 24.91 -0.02
C ALA A 501 -26.27 24.26 -0.55
N PRO A 502 -25.10 24.89 -0.35
CA PRO A 502 -23.83 24.37 -0.82
C PRO A 502 -23.29 23.26 0.10
N PHE A 503 -22.37 22.44 -0.40
CA PHE A 503 -21.59 21.52 0.43
C PHE A 503 -20.58 22.30 1.28
N THR A 504 -20.68 22.21 2.60
CA THR A 504 -19.87 22.98 3.57
C THR A 504 -18.98 22.12 4.46
N GLY A 505 -19.07 20.79 4.31
CA GLY A 505 -18.29 19.80 5.06
C GLY A 505 -16.94 19.43 4.41
N GLN A 506 -16.43 18.25 4.75
CA GLN A 506 -15.20 17.70 4.17
C GLN A 506 -15.50 16.42 3.39
N PHE A 507 -14.94 16.28 2.19
CA PHE A 507 -14.99 15.07 1.38
C PHE A 507 -13.57 14.64 1.00
N ASP A 508 -13.09 13.55 1.60
CA ASP A 508 -11.76 12.98 1.33
C ASP A 508 -11.89 11.74 0.44
N GLY A 509 -11.23 11.72 -0.72
CA GLY A 509 -11.17 10.50 -1.52
C GLY A 509 -10.35 9.40 -0.85
N PHE A 510 -9.52 9.72 0.16
CA PHE A 510 -8.78 8.76 0.98
C PHE A 510 -7.97 7.73 0.17
N GLY A 511 -7.53 8.11 -1.04
CA GLY A 511 -6.79 7.26 -1.97
C GLY A 511 -7.66 6.46 -2.96
N HIS A 512 -8.98 6.58 -2.90
CA HIS A 512 -9.93 5.90 -3.76
C HIS A 512 -10.43 6.77 -4.92
N SER A 513 -11.03 6.11 -5.91
CA SER A 513 -11.53 6.71 -7.14
C SER A 513 -13.04 6.52 -7.31
N ILE A 514 -13.69 7.45 -8.01
CA ILE A 514 -15.04 7.27 -8.54
C ILE A 514 -14.92 7.21 -10.06
N ASP A 515 -15.35 6.11 -10.66
CA ASP A 515 -15.28 5.85 -12.09
C ASP A 515 -16.65 6.04 -12.76
N LYS A 516 -16.67 6.61 -13.97
CA LYS A 516 -17.85 6.76 -14.84
C LYS A 516 -19.03 7.53 -14.24
N LEU A 517 -18.78 8.47 -13.32
CA LEU A 517 -19.83 9.33 -12.80
C LEU A 517 -20.37 10.24 -13.93
N ALA A 518 -21.66 10.16 -14.20
CA ALA A 518 -22.33 10.97 -15.22
C ALA A 518 -23.36 11.90 -14.58
N THR A 519 -23.25 13.19 -14.88
CA THR A 519 -24.21 14.23 -14.49
C THR A 519 -24.75 14.93 -15.73
N GLN A 520 -25.94 15.50 -15.61
CA GLN A 520 -26.57 16.23 -16.70
C GLN A 520 -27.18 17.50 -16.15
N SER A 521 -26.89 18.61 -16.82
CA SER A 521 -27.53 19.88 -16.58
C SER A 521 -29.01 19.87 -16.95
N ASP A 522 -29.78 20.62 -16.17
CA ASP A 522 -31.20 20.89 -16.38
C ASP A 522 -31.43 22.40 -16.58
N LEU A 523 -32.67 22.78 -16.88
CA LEU A 523 -33.05 24.18 -17.13
C LEU A 523 -33.36 24.98 -15.85
N VAL A 524 -33.14 24.40 -14.67
CA VAL A 524 -33.60 24.92 -13.38
C VAL A 524 -32.43 25.30 -12.48
N ASN A 525 -31.34 24.54 -12.53
CA ASN A 525 -30.12 24.76 -11.78
C ASN A 525 -29.01 25.29 -12.68
N ASP A 526 -28.12 26.10 -12.11
CA ASP A 526 -27.02 26.70 -12.86
C ASP A 526 -25.71 25.92 -12.71
N TYR A 527 -25.54 25.07 -11.69
CA TYR A 527 -24.24 24.49 -11.34
C TYR A 527 -24.25 22.96 -11.34
N PHE A 528 -23.41 22.34 -12.19
CA PHE A 528 -23.34 20.88 -12.30
C PHE A 528 -21.92 20.32 -12.24
N GLY A 529 -21.86 19.12 -11.67
CA GLY A 529 -20.71 18.27 -11.41
C GLY A 529 -21.09 17.25 -10.33
N MET A 530 -20.13 16.50 -9.80
CA MET A 530 -20.39 15.68 -8.60
C MET A 530 -20.97 16.55 -7.47
N PHE A 531 -20.42 17.77 -7.31
CA PHE A 531 -20.99 18.84 -6.51
C PHE A 531 -21.63 19.90 -7.41
N GLY A 532 -22.76 20.46 -6.99
CA GLY A 532 -23.27 21.69 -7.59
C GLY A 532 -22.38 22.85 -7.15
N VAL A 533 -22.40 23.13 -5.86
CA VAL A 533 -21.63 24.21 -5.22
C VAL A 533 -20.87 23.67 -4.01
N ILE A 534 -19.55 23.82 -4.03
CA ILE A 534 -18.70 23.71 -2.84
C ILE A 534 -18.73 25.08 -2.14
N GLY A 535 -19.19 25.11 -0.90
CA GLY A 535 -19.33 26.31 -0.07
C GLY A 535 -18.00 26.79 0.50
N THR A 536 -17.99 27.96 1.15
CA THR A 536 -16.76 28.62 1.62
C THR A 536 -15.98 27.84 2.68
N SER A 537 -16.65 27.00 3.47
CA SER A 537 -16.00 26.07 4.41
C SER A 537 -15.81 24.66 3.84
N GLY A 538 -16.33 24.41 2.63
CA GLY A 538 -16.28 23.11 1.99
C GLY A 538 -14.85 22.75 1.60
N VAL A 539 -14.46 21.52 1.87
CA VAL A 539 -13.15 20.98 1.46
C VAL A 539 -13.36 19.68 0.70
N VAL A 540 -12.78 19.59 -0.50
CA VAL A 540 -12.70 18.34 -1.26
C VAL A 540 -11.24 18.01 -1.54
N ARG A 541 -10.82 16.81 -1.17
CA ARG A 541 -9.40 16.43 -1.22
C ARG A 541 -9.14 14.98 -1.62
N ASN A 542 -7.94 14.72 -2.15
CA ASN A 542 -7.41 13.39 -2.50
C ASN A 542 -8.37 12.51 -3.30
N LEU A 543 -9.06 13.08 -4.29
CA LEU A 543 -10.12 12.42 -5.02
C LEU A 543 -9.76 12.26 -6.49
N ASN A 544 -9.95 11.05 -7.01
CA ASN A 544 -9.84 10.80 -8.44
C ASN A 544 -11.24 10.55 -9.02
N LEU A 545 -11.67 11.39 -9.96
CA LEU A 545 -12.85 11.16 -10.78
C LEU A 545 -12.39 10.71 -12.16
N THR A 546 -12.65 9.45 -12.50
CA THR A 546 -12.17 8.84 -13.75
C THR A 546 -13.33 8.57 -14.69
N ASN A 547 -13.10 8.78 -15.99
CA ASN A 547 -14.09 8.58 -17.06
C ASN A 547 -15.44 9.27 -16.80
N ALA A 548 -15.43 10.39 -16.07
CA ALA A 548 -16.64 11.10 -15.70
C ALA A 548 -17.19 11.90 -16.87
N SER A 549 -18.49 12.19 -16.85
CA SER A 549 -19.11 13.02 -17.88
C SER A 549 -20.11 14.01 -17.30
N THR A 550 -20.06 15.24 -17.81
CA THR A 550 -21.04 16.28 -17.49
C THR A 550 -21.47 16.97 -18.77
N GLY A 551 -22.77 17.17 -18.96
CA GLY A 551 -23.22 17.93 -20.13
C GLY A 551 -24.64 18.44 -20.10
N GLY A 552 -25.16 18.93 -21.24
CA GLY A 552 -26.55 19.36 -21.39
C GLY A 552 -26.74 20.80 -21.85
N TYR A 553 -27.74 21.48 -21.27
CA TYR A 553 -28.07 22.88 -21.53
C TYR A 553 -28.14 23.61 -20.19
N SER A 554 -27.10 24.38 -19.86
CA SER A 554 -27.05 25.21 -18.65
C SER A 554 -26.64 26.65 -18.98
N SER A 555 -27.24 27.61 -18.29
CA SER A 555 -26.75 28.99 -18.21
C SER A 555 -25.61 29.18 -17.21
N GLY A 556 -25.26 28.17 -16.42
CA GLY A 556 -24.24 28.29 -15.38
C GLY A 556 -22.98 27.44 -15.53
N GLY A 557 -22.32 27.19 -14.40
CA GLY A 557 -20.98 26.61 -14.32
C GLY A 557 -20.99 25.08 -14.36
N LEU A 558 -20.05 24.50 -15.10
CA LEU A 558 -19.96 23.05 -15.29
C LEU A 558 -18.55 22.55 -15.04
N GLY A 559 -18.45 21.53 -14.19
CA GLY A 559 -17.22 20.76 -14.01
C GLY A 559 -17.52 19.30 -13.78
N LEU A 560 -16.51 18.43 -13.91
CA LEU A 560 -16.66 17.04 -13.49
C LEU A 560 -16.73 16.94 -11.96
N LEU A 561 -15.91 17.73 -11.26
CA LEU A 561 -15.98 17.82 -9.80
C LEU A 561 -17.11 18.73 -9.33
N ALA A 562 -17.11 19.99 -9.77
CA ALA A 562 -18.04 20.99 -9.25
C ALA A 562 -18.49 22.00 -10.31
N GLY A 563 -19.76 22.43 -10.24
CA GLY A 563 -20.23 23.57 -11.01
C GLY A 563 -19.62 24.88 -10.52
N GLN A 564 -19.59 25.09 -9.20
CA GLN A 564 -18.92 26.22 -8.56
C GLN A 564 -18.13 25.79 -7.31
N ASN A 565 -16.90 26.30 -7.18
CA ASN A 565 -16.09 26.19 -5.96
C ASN A 565 -15.96 27.54 -5.26
N ASN A 566 -16.40 27.63 -4.00
CA ASN A 566 -16.10 28.74 -3.10
C ASN A 566 -15.16 28.35 -1.94
N GLY A 567 -14.84 27.06 -1.82
CA GLY A 567 -14.05 26.47 -0.74
C GLY A 567 -12.66 26.05 -1.21
N LEU A 568 -12.16 24.94 -0.66
CA LEU A 568 -10.86 24.36 -0.99
C LEU A 568 -11.02 23.06 -1.78
N VAL A 569 -10.33 23.00 -2.92
CA VAL A 569 -10.13 21.77 -3.70
C VAL A 569 -8.62 21.50 -3.76
N THR A 570 -8.18 20.36 -3.25
CA THR A 570 -6.75 19.99 -3.23
C THR A 570 -6.50 18.53 -3.56
N TYR A 571 -5.49 18.21 -4.38
CA TYR A 571 -5.23 16.83 -4.82
C TYR A 571 -6.46 16.14 -5.45
N VAL A 572 -7.18 16.86 -6.30
CA VAL A 572 -8.28 16.28 -7.09
C VAL A 572 -7.88 16.13 -8.54
N ASN A 573 -8.06 14.95 -9.10
CA ASN A 573 -7.77 14.64 -10.49
C ASN A 573 -9.05 14.22 -11.23
N THR A 574 -9.22 14.71 -12.45
CA THR A 574 -10.39 14.39 -13.29
C THR A 574 -9.99 13.87 -14.66
N THR A 575 -10.71 12.86 -15.16
CA THR A 575 -10.62 12.37 -16.55
C THR A 575 -12.04 12.16 -17.11
N GLY A 576 -12.20 12.23 -18.43
CA GLY A 576 -13.48 12.07 -19.11
C GLY A 576 -13.83 13.25 -20.01
N ALA A 577 -15.09 13.72 -19.98
CA ALA A 577 -15.53 14.77 -20.90
C ALA A 577 -16.58 15.74 -20.31
N VAL A 578 -16.46 17.03 -20.65
CA VAL A 578 -17.45 18.07 -20.35
C VAL A 578 -17.97 18.66 -21.66
N GLY A 579 -19.28 18.60 -21.91
CA GLY A 579 -19.87 19.05 -23.18
C GLY A 579 -21.24 19.72 -23.07
N GLN A 580 -21.44 20.87 -23.69
CA GLN A 580 -22.71 21.64 -23.64
C GLN A 580 -23.31 21.97 -25.01
N ASN A 581 -24.61 21.83 -25.19
CA ASN A 581 -25.27 22.17 -26.47
C ASN A 581 -25.92 23.57 -26.48
N GLY A 582 -25.60 24.44 -25.51
CA GLY A 582 -26.23 25.75 -25.31
C GLY A 582 -25.33 26.97 -25.56
N PHE A 583 -25.95 28.15 -25.70
CA PHE A 583 -25.27 29.45 -25.82
C PHE A 583 -25.39 30.25 -24.51
N GLY A 584 -24.32 30.89 -24.05
CA GLY A 584 -24.37 31.93 -23.01
C GLY A 584 -24.27 31.47 -21.54
N GLY A 585 -23.45 30.45 -21.23
CA GLY A 585 -23.21 30.00 -19.85
C GLY A 585 -22.03 30.69 -19.14
N PHE A 586 -21.93 30.55 -17.81
CA PHE A 586 -20.80 31.09 -17.02
C PHE A 586 -19.45 30.46 -17.37
N GLY A 587 -19.40 29.18 -17.77
CA GLY A 587 -18.17 28.53 -18.26
C GLY A 587 -18.06 27.06 -17.89
N ALA A 588 -17.35 26.28 -18.71
CA ALA A 588 -17.05 24.87 -18.50
C ALA A 588 -15.57 24.67 -18.18
N GLY A 589 -15.30 23.84 -17.17
CA GLY A 589 -13.95 23.40 -16.80
C GLY A 589 -13.87 21.88 -16.68
N GLY A 590 -12.73 21.29 -17.00
CA GLY A 590 -12.52 19.84 -16.82
C GLY A 590 -12.65 19.41 -15.34
N LEU A 591 -12.31 20.31 -14.41
CA LEU A 591 -12.45 20.11 -12.97
C LEU A 591 -13.62 20.91 -12.38
N VAL A 592 -13.60 22.24 -12.54
CA VAL A 592 -14.60 23.16 -11.94
C VAL A 592 -15.13 24.15 -12.98
N GLY A 593 -16.44 24.41 -12.99
CA GLY A 593 -17.01 25.46 -13.84
C GLY A 593 -16.54 26.86 -13.44
N VAL A 594 -16.91 27.30 -12.23
CA VAL A 594 -16.55 28.62 -11.68
C VAL A 594 -15.76 28.45 -10.37
N ASN A 595 -14.54 29.00 -10.31
CA ASN A 595 -13.73 29.03 -9.09
C ASN A 595 -13.70 30.41 -8.46
N ASN A 596 -14.33 30.56 -7.29
CA ASN A 596 -14.21 31.71 -6.39
C ASN A 596 -13.34 31.41 -5.16
N GLY A 597 -13.04 30.13 -4.91
CA GLY A 597 -12.22 29.66 -3.79
C GLY A 597 -10.78 29.36 -4.21
N THR A 598 -10.22 28.30 -3.63
CA THR A 598 -8.87 27.83 -3.92
C THR A 598 -8.91 26.45 -4.57
N ILE A 599 -8.22 26.33 -5.70
CA ILE A 599 -7.86 25.05 -6.32
C ILE A 599 -6.35 24.94 -6.25
N GLU A 600 -5.84 23.91 -5.59
CA GLU A 600 -4.41 23.67 -5.46
C GLU A 600 -4.05 22.21 -5.73
N ARG A 601 -2.85 21.95 -6.26
CA ARG A 601 -2.34 20.59 -6.50
C ARG A 601 -3.33 19.65 -7.20
N SER A 602 -4.09 20.18 -8.16
CA SER A 602 -5.19 19.48 -8.80
C SER A 602 -5.02 19.43 -10.30
N SER A 603 -5.72 18.51 -10.97
CA SER A 603 -5.53 18.31 -12.40
C SER A 603 -6.77 17.86 -13.16
N SER A 604 -6.74 18.09 -14.48
CA SER A 604 -7.69 17.50 -15.40
C SER A 604 -7.04 17.02 -16.71
N THR A 605 -7.44 15.83 -17.14
CA THR A 605 -7.17 15.27 -18.47
C THR A 605 -8.44 15.25 -19.32
N ALA A 606 -9.54 15.80 -18.80
CA ALA A 606 -10.83 15.73 -19.46
C ALA A 606 -10.88 16.62 -20.70
N ASP A 607 -11.54 16.13 -21.75
CA ASP A 607 -11.84 16.93 -22.92
C ASP A 607 -13.01 17.88 -22.60
N VAL A 608 -12.84 19.17 -22.87
CA VAL A 608 -13.83 20.19 -22.57
C VAL A 608 -14.23 20.87 -23.85
N GLY A 609 -15.52 20.88 -24.18
CA GLY A 609 -15.93 21.58 -25.39
C GLY A 609 -17.40 21.97 -25.47
N TYR A 610 -17.68 22.61 -26.61
CA TYR A 610 -18.96 23.10 -27.13
C TYR A 610 -19.45 24.47 -26.63
N GLN A 611 -19.72 25.35 -27.61
CA GLN A 611 -20.48 26.63 -27.65
C GLN A 611 -20.40 27.66 -26.49
N ILE A 612 -19.58 27.46 -25.46
CA ILE A 612 -19.38 28.39 -24.33
C ILE A 612 -17.89 28.57 -23.98
N PRO A 613 -17.53 29.49 -23.05
CA PRO A 613 -16.18 29.56 -22.52
C PRO A 613 -15.74 28.23 -21.89
N ALA A 614 -14.64 27.66 -22.39
CA ALA A 614 -14.12 26.35 -22.02
C ALA A 614 -12.64 26.41 -21.62
N GLY A 615 -12.34 26.00 -20.39
CA GLY A 615 -10.99 25.87 -19.88
C GLY A 615 -10.65 24.43 -19.52
N GLY A 616 -9.41 24.00 -19.76
CA GLY A 616 -9.02 22.61 -19.52
C GLY A 616 -9.14 22.19 -18.04
N LEU A 617 -8.93 23.11 -17.10
CA LEU A 617 -9.13 22.89 -15.67
C LEU A 617 -10.37 23.61 -15.15
N VAL A 618 -10.49 24.91 -15.45
CA VAL A 618 -11.55 25.78 -14.90
C VAL A 618 -12.20 26.62 -16.00
N GLY A 619 -13.52 26.77 -16.00
CA GLY A 619 -14.18 27.72 -16.90
C GLY A 619 -13.82 29.17 -16.56
N VAL A 620 -14.24 29.63 -15.39
CA VAL A 620 -13.98 30.99 -14.87
C VAL A 620 -13.22 30.93 -13.56
N ASN A 621 -12.12 31.67 -13.45
CA ASN A 621 -11.36 31.81 -12.23
C ASN A 621 -11.43 33.25 -11.68
N ASN A 622 -12.16 33.43 -10.58
CA ASN A 622 -12.13 34.63 -9.75
C ASN A 622 -11.27 34.44 -8.47
N GLY A 623 -10.95 33.20 -8.12
CA GLY A 623 -10.19 32.82 -6.94
C GLY A 623 -8.71 32.52 -7.23
N THR A 624 -8.17 31.52 -6.54
CA THR A 624 -6.78 31.07 -6.71
C THR A 624 -6.71 29.70 -7.36
N ILE A 625 -5.85 29.58 -8.37
CA ILE A 625 -5.37 28.31 -8.92
C ILE A 625 -3.86 28.25 -8.70
N ALA A 626 -3.40 27.27 -7.92
CA ALA A 626 -1.99 27.10 -7.57
C ALA A 626 -1.52 25.67 -7.85
N GLN A 627 -0.31 25.50 -8.38
CA GLN A 627 0.32 24.18 -8.52
C GLN A 627 -0.59 23.17 -9.24
N SER A 628 -1.33 23.60 -10.26
CA SER A 628 -2.37 22.81 -10.90
C SER A 628 -2.19 22.79 -12.42
N TYR A 629 -2.77 21.80 -13.09
CA TYR A 629 -2.52 21.63 -14.52
C TYR A 629 -3.65 20.99 -15.31
N ALA A 630 -3.66 21.23 -16.62
CA ALA A 630 -4.57 20.60 -17.56
C ALA A 630 -3.84 20.00 -18.76
N THR A 631 -4.31 18.84 -19.21
CA THR A 631 -3.75 18.09 -20.35
C THR A 631 -4.80 17.68 -21.38
N GLY A 632 -6.08 17.72 -21.01
CA GLY A 632 -7.18 17.43 -21.93
C GLY A 632 -7.38 18.52 -22.99
N THR A 633 -8.02 18.17 -24.09
CA THR A 633 -8.24 19.10 -25.20
C THR A 633 -9.38 20.05 -24.89
N THR A 634 -9.23 21.33 -25.23
CA THR A 634 -10.34 22.29 -25.23
C THR A 634 -10.81 22.57 -26.66
N TYR A 635 -12.12 22.56 -26.88
CA TYR A 635 -12.70 22.78 -28.21
C TYR A 635 -13.90 23.74 -28.18
N ALA A 636 -13.77 24.87 -28.87
CA ALA A 636 -14.83 25.85 -29.07
C ALA A 636 -15.48 25.68 -30.44
N GLY A 637 -16.82 25.65 -30.48
CA GLY A 637 -17.60 25.87 -31.71
C GLY A 637 -17.61 27.34 -32.14
N ASN A 638 -18.45 27.71 -33.11
CA ASN A 638 -18.51 29.05 -33.75
C ASN A 638 -18.64 30.29 -32.83
N HIS A 639 -18.91 30.09 -31.54
CA HIS A 639 -19.11 31.15 -30.55
C HIS A 639 -18.37 30.86 -29.23
N GLY A 640 -17.50 29.84 -29.20
CA GLY A 640 -16.83 29.40 -27.99
C GLY A 640 -15.49 30.12 -27.78
N GLU A 641 -15.12 30.27 -26.52
CA GLU A 641 -13.90 30.94 -26.07
C GLU A 641 -13.05 29.90 -25.34
N THR A 642 -11.82 29.61 -25.77
CA THR A 642 -11.04 28.50 -25.19
C THR A 642 -9.67 28.89 -24.67
N GLY A 643 -9.37 28.40 -23.47
CA GLY A 643 -8.04 28.47 -22.87
C GLY A 643 -7.55 27.10 -22.45
N GLY A 644 -6.24 26.86 -22.53
CA GLY A 644 -5.66 25.55 -22.18
C GLY A 644 -5.86 25.16 -20.70
N LEU A 645 -5.85 26.12 -19.78
CA LEU A 645 -6.10 25.92 -18.35
C LEU A 645 -7.43 26.57 -17.91
N VAL A 646 -7.63 27.84 -18.27
CA VAL A 646 -8.81 28.63 -17.85
C VAL A 646 -9.43 29.37 -19.02
N ALA A 647 -10.74 29.46 -19.15
CA ALA A 647 -11.31 30.35 -20.18
C ALA A 647 -11.16 31.82 -19.75
N PHE A 648 -11.77 32.22 -18.63
CA PHE A 648 -11.75 33.61 -18.17
C PHE A 648 -11.10 33.72 -16.78
N ASN A 649 -10.05 34.54 -16.66
CA ASN A 649 -9.32 34.75 -15.40
C ASN A 649 -9.43 36.20 -14.91
N THR A 650 -9.89 36.39 -13.68
CA THR A 650 -9.84 37.66 -12.92
C THR A 650 -9.15 37.51 -11.57
N GLY A 651 -8.81 36.26 -11.20
CA GLY A 651 -8.07 35.91 -10.00
C GLY A 651 -6.59 35.62 -10.25
N LEU A 652 -6.02 34.78 -9.38
CA LEU A 652 -4.61 34.37 -9.42
C LEU A 652 -4.45 32.99 -10.06
N ILE A 653 -3.57 32.89 -11.05
CA ILE A 653 -3.02 31.64 -11.55
C ILE A 653 -1.51 31.67 -11.26
N THR A 654 -1.05 30.71 -10.46
CA THR A 654 0.35 30.61 -10.06
C THR A 654 0.86 29.18 -10.19
N GLN A 655 2.11 29.01 -10.62
CA GLN A 655 2.77 27.70 -10.61
C GLN A 655 1.97 26.63 -11.36
N SER A 656 1.34 27.00 -12.47
CA SER A 656 0.34 26.15 -13.12
C SER A 656 0.61 26.05 -14.62
N TYR A 657 0.12 24.98 -15.26
CA TYR A 657 0.44 24.76 -16.66
C TYR A 657 -0.63 24.05 -17.48
N ALA A 658 -0.59 24.25 -18.79
CA ALA A 658 -1.45 23.56 -19.75
C ALA A 658 -0.65 22.93 -20.89
N THR A 659 -1.01 21.69 -21.24
CA THR A 659 -0.39 20.93 -22.34
C THR A 659 -1.40 20.44 -23.38
N GLY A 660 -2.68 20.44 -23.06
CA GLY A 660 -3.75 20.07 -23.99
C GLY A 660 -3.91 21.06 -25.13
N SER A 661 -4.30 20.58 -26.31
CA SER A 661 -4.54 21.45 -27.46
C SER A 661 -5.77 22.33 -27.26
N VAL A 662 -5.72 23.55 -27.79
CA VAL A 662 -6.77 24.56 -27.76
C VAL A 662 -7.29 24.74 -29.18
N GLY A 663 -8.43 24.13 -29.48
CA GLY A 663 -9.07 24.13 -30.80
C GLY A 663 -10.30 25.04 -30.88
N GLY A 664 -10.60 25.56 -32.08
CA GLY A 664 -11.75 26.43 -32.35
C GLY A 664 -11.37 27.75 -33.02
N PHE A 665 -12.21 28.78 -32.81
CA PHE A 665 -12.08 30.14 -33.35
C PHE A 665 -11.38 31.04 -32.32
N GLY A 666 -10.04 31.15 -32.41
CA GLY A 666 -9.21 31.87 -31.43
C GLY A 666 -8.94 31.06 -30.15
N GLY A 667 -7.89 31.43 -29.40
CA GLY A 667 -7.49 30.68 -28.21
C GLY A 667 -6.24 31.22 -27.52
N GLY A 668 -6.08 30.91 -26.25
CA GLY A 668 -4.81 31.16 -25.54
C GLY A 668 -4.28 29.89 -24.89
N GLY A 669 -2.96 29.71 -24.99
CA GLY A 669 -2.30 28.47 -24.55
C GLY A 669 -2.53 28.16 -23.07
N LEU A 670 -2.70 29.18 -22.22
CA LEU A 670 -3.05 29.02 -20.81
C LEU A 670 -4.45 29.56 -20.50
N VAL A 671 -4.77 30.78 -20.95
CA VAL A 671 -6.07 31.42 -20.70
C VAL A 671 -6.68 31.98 -21.97
N PHE A 672 -8.00 32.01 -22.12
CA PHE A 672 -8.59 32.79 -23.22
C PHE A 672 -8.51 34.30 -22.92
N VAL A 673 -9.15 34.73 -21.83
CA VAL A 673 -9.10 36.13 -21.36
C VAL A 673 -8.45 36.19 -19.98
N ASN A 674 -7.40 37.01 -19.86
CA ASN A 674 -6.92 37.51 -18.58
C ASN A 674 -7.50 38.91 -18.34
N GLY A 675 -8.55 39.01 -17.54
CA GLY A 675 -9.26 40.24 -17.22
C GLY A 675 -8.43 41.24 -16.43
N SER A 676 -8.94 42.45 -16.23
CA SER A 676 -8.19 43.59 -15.66
C SER A 676 -7.58 43.36 -14.28
N THR A 677 -8.16 42.47 -13.47
CA THR A 677 -7.64 42.08 -12.14
C THR A 677 -6.87 40.76 -12.16
N GLY A 678 -6.86 40.06 -13.29
CA GLY A 678 -6.25 38.74 -13.43
C GLY A 678 -4.73 38.80 -13.37
N VAL A 679 -4.14 37.88 -12.59
CA VAL A 679 -2.69 37.75 -12.42
C VAL A 679 -2.25 36.34 -12.81
N ILE A 680 -1.23 36.25 -13.67
CA ILE A 680 -0.58 35.00 -14.06
C ILE A 680 0.91 35.11 -13.75
N ASN A 681 1.44 34.19 -12.95
CA ASN A 681 2.86 34.12 -12.64
C ASN A 681 3.36 32.67 -12.56
N GLU A 682 4.67 32.48 -12.74
CA GLU A 682 5.35 31.18 -12.66
C GLU A 682 4.61 30.06 -13.40
N SER A 683 4.06 30.33 -14.57
CA SER A 683 3.14 29.42 -15.26
C SER A 683 3.55 29.23 -16.72
N PHE A 684 3.09 28.16 -17.36
CA PHE A 684 3.44 27.93 -18.76
C PHE A 684 2.41 27.18 -19.59
N ALA A 685 2.52 27.30 -20.91
CA ALA A 685 1.70 26.58 -21.88
C ALA A 685 2.51 25.92 -22.99
N ILE A 686 2.09 24.74 -23.40
CA ILE A 686 2.73 23.95 -24.48
C ILE A 686 1.74 23.55 -25.57
N GLY A 687 0.46 23.36 -25.23
CA GLY A 687 -0.54 22.87 -26.18
C GLY A 687 -0.66 23.74 -27.42
N GLN A 688 -0.99 23.12 -28.56
CA GLN A 688 -1.25 23.87 -29.80
C GLN A 688 -2.38 24.87 -29.58
N VAL A 689 -2.20 26.10 -30.10
CA VAL A 689 -3.21 27.16 -30.05
C VAL A 689 -3.74 27.43 -31.46
N GLY A 690 -5.04 27.21 -31.66
CA GLY A 690 -5.75 27.56 -32.91
C GLY A 690 -5.50 26.61 -34.08
N GLY A 691 -5.80 27.10 -35.29
CA GLY A 691 -5.63 26.36 -36.56
C GLY A 691 -6.91 26.02 -37.34
N GLY A 692 -8.08 26.56 -36.94
CA GLY A 692 -9.37 26.29 -37.59
C GLY A 692 -10.32 27.48 -37.81
N GLY A 693 -10.02 28.68 -37.30
CA GLY A 693 -10.89 29.86 -37.40
C GLY A 693 -10.60 30.81 -38.59
N PRO A 694 -11.49 31.78 -38.91
CA PRO A 694 -11.22 32.76 -39.94
C PRO A 694 -10.08 33.69 -39.49
N PRO A 695 -9.33 34.28 -40.44
CA PRO A 695 -8.24 35.19 -40.11
C PRO A 695 -8.73 36.38 -39.27
N GLY A 696 -8.14 36.62 -38.10
CA GLY A 696 -8.36 37.83 -37.31
C GLY A 696 -8.69 37.63 -35.83
N ASP A 697 -9.04 36.41 -35.40
CA ASP A 697 -9.29 36.12 -33.99
C ASP A 697 -7.96 36.14 -33.19
N PRO A 698 -7.90 36.79 -32.01
CA PRO A 698 -6.68 36.84 -31.22
C PRO A 698 -6.23 35.46 -30.73
N GLU A 699 -4.97 35.13 -30.99
CA GLU A 699 -4.32 33.90 -30.55
C GLU A 699 -2.98 34.25 -29.88
N GLY A 700 -2.73 33.73 -28.68
CA GLY A 700 -1.49 33.98 -27.95
C GLY A 700 -0.94 32.75 -27.25
N GLY A 701 0.38 32.73 -27.06
CA GLY A 701 1.07 31.62 -26.41
C GLY A 701 0.61 31.38 -24.97
N ILE A 702 0.12 32.44 -24.30
CA ILE A 702 -0.48 32.40 -22.96
C ILE A 702 -1.94 32.81 -23.01
N ALA A 703 -2.24 33.99 -23.57
CA ALA A 703 -3.58 34.59 -23.55
C ALA A 703 -4.09 34.97 -24.94
N ALA A 704 -5.36 34.75 -25.27
CA ALA A 704 -5.96 35.39 -26.45
C ALA A 704 -6.09 36.90 -26.22
N TYR A 705 -6.67 37.29 -25.09
CA TYR A 705 -6.85 38.66 -24.65
C TYR A 705 -6.23 38.88 -23.27
N ASN A 706 -5.39 39.90 -23.13
CA ASN A 706 -4.83 40.30 -21.84
C ASN A 706 -5.16 41.75 -21.50
N GLN A 707 -5.83 41.94 -20.36
CA GLN A 707 -6.14 43.23 -19.75
C GLN A 707 -5.50 43.36 -18.36
N GLY A 708 -5.08 42.25 -17.75
CA GLY A 708 -4.45 42.17 -16.44
C GLY A 708 -2.93 42.06 -16.50
N ALA A 709 -2.35 41.33 -15.55
CA ALA A 709 -0.92 41.16 -15.42
C ALA A 709 -0.45 39.73 -15.75
N ILE A 710 0.39 39.59 -16.78
CA ILE A 710 1.15 38.37 -17.04
C ILE A 710 2.62 38.69 -16.71
N HIS A 711 3.15 38.02 -15.70
CA HIS A 711 4.47 38.32 -15.15
C HIS A 711 5.62 37.80 -16.05
N ASN A 712 6.82 38.36 -15.85
CA ASN A 712 8.04 38.01 -16.59
C ASN A 712 8.54 36.58 -16.39
N ASN A 713 8.00 35.84 -15.42
CA ASN A 713 8.33 34.44 -15.14
C ASN A 713 7.28 33.47 -15.72
N VAL A 714 6.53 33.91 -16.74
CA VAL A 714 5.57 33.10 -17.50
C VAL A 714 6.15 32.76 -18.87
N TYR A 715 6.02 31.51 -19.29
CA TYR A 715 6.69 30.97 -20.50
C TYR A 715 5.73 30.18 -21.38
N TRP A 716 6.01 30.07 -22.68
CA TRP A 716 5.27 29.17 -23.57
C TRP A 716 6.18 28.52 -24.58
N ASN A 717 5.77 27.35 -25.09
CA ASN A 717 6.49 26.69 -26.18
C ASN A 717 6.05 27.29 -27.53
N LYS A 718 6.87 28.14 -28.15
CA LYS A 718 6.51 28.77 -29.44
C LYS A 718 6.44 27.79 -30.62
N ASP A 719 7.11 26.64 -30.53
CA ASP A 719 7.12 25.64 -31.60
C ASP A 719 5.80 24.87 -31.63
N THR A 720 5.30 24.47 -30.46
CA THR A 720 4.09 23.65 -30.35
C THR A 720 2.83 24.50 -30.24
N THR A 721 2.86 25.63 -29.52
CA THR A 721 1.74 26.59 -29.50
C THR A 721 1.59 27.32 -30.83
N ILE A 722 2.61 27.28 -31.70
CA ILE A 722 2.73 28.03 -32.96
C ILE A 722 2.60 29.56 -32.80
N ARG A 723 2.79 30.09 -31.57
CA ARG A 723 2.67 31.53 -31.25
C ARG A 723 4.01 32.13 -30.83
N THR A 724 4.33 33.32 -31.34
CA THR A 724 5.56 34.04 -31.00
C THR A 724 5.38 35.12 -29.94
N THR A 725 4.14 35.48 -29.59
CA THR A 725 3.81 36.48 -28.56
C THR A 725 3.02 35.84 -27.42
N ALA A 726 3.15 36.42 -26.22
CA ALA A 726 2.42 35.94 -25.04
C ALA A 726 0.91 36.15 -25.16
N ALA A 727 0.49 37.27 -25.75
CA ALA A 727 -0.91 37.64 -25.94
C ALA A 727 -1.23 37.98 -27.40
N GLY A 728 -2.41 37.58 -27.87
CA GLY A 728 -2.91 37.94 -29.21
C GLY A 728 -3.41 39.40 -29.27
N SER A 729 -4.11 39.84 -28.23
CA SER A 729 -4.52 41.23 -28.00
C SER A 729 -4.16 41.64 -26.58
N ASN A 730 -3.50 42.79 -26.41
CA ASN A 730 -2.97 43.22 -25.12
C ASN A 730 -3.29 44.69 -24.79
N SER A 731 -3.90 44.91 -23.64
CA SER A 731 -4.02 46.20 -22.95
C SER A 731 -3.47 46.17 -21.51
N GLY A 732 -2.88 45.03 -21.10
CA GLY A 732 -2.25 44.82 -19.79
C GLY A 732 -0.72 44.68 -19.87
N THR A 733 -0.12 43.98 -18.91
CA THR A 733 1.32 43.66 -18.93
C THR A 733 1.57 42.23 -19.43
N VAL A 734 2.64 42.06 -20.20
CA VAL A 734 3.07 40.76 -20.74
C VAL A 734 4.58 40.58 -20.58
N PRO A 735 5.06 39.32 -20.46
CA PRO A 735 6.49 39.01 -20.56
C PRO A 735 7.04 39.38 -21.94
N PRO A 736 8.37 39.55 -22.08
CA PRO A 736 9.00 39.75 -23.38
C PRO A 736 8.86 38.51 -24.28
N ASP A 737 8.86 38.70 -25.60
CA ASP A 737 8.74 37.60 -26.59
C ASP A 737 9.84 36.53 -26.47
N SER A 738 10.97 36.87 -25.83
CA SER A 738 12.03 35.89 -25.49
C SER A 738 11.56 34.79 -24.54
N ASN A 739 10.45 34.97 -23.82
CA ASN A 739 9.82 33.94 -23.00
C ASN A 739 9.06 32.88 -23.83
N GLY A 740 8.89 33.11 -25.13
CA GLY A 740 8.52 32.10 -26.10
C GLY A 740 9.72 31.19 -26.38
N LEU A 741 9.81 30.10 -25.61
CA LEU A 741 10.90 29.12 -25.68
C LEU A 741 10.61 28.10 -26.79
N SER A 742 11.65 27.63 -27.47
CA SER A 742 11.53 26.42 -28.30
C SER A 742 11.35 25.18 -27.43
N THR A 743 10.93 24.06 -28.03
CA THR A 743 10.81 22.77 -27.33
C THR A 743 12.13 22.36 -26.66
N ALA A 744 13.25 22.57 -27.35
CA ALA A 744 14.57 22.30 -26.78
C ALA A 744 14.90 23.24 -25.62
N GLN A 745 14.53 24.52 -25.70
CA GLN A 745 14.76 25.47 -24.61
C GLN A 745 13.91 25.15 -23.37
N MET A 746 12.68 24.65 -23.53
CA MET A 746 11.84 24.29 -22.39
C MET A 746 12.41 23.14 -21.56
N SER A 747 13.17 22.23 -22.16
CA SER A 747 13.86 21.15 -21.45
C SER A 747 15.10 21.60 -20.64
N ASN A 748 15.50 22.87 -20.76
CA ASN A 748 16.67 23.41 -20.07
C ASN A 748 16.27 24.38 -18.94
N VAL A 749 16.56 23.96 -17.71
CA VAL A 749 16.25 24.68 -16.45
C VAL A 749 16.80 26.11 -16.44
N SER A 750 17.93 26.39 -17.10
CA SER A 750 18.53 27.74 -17.10
C SER A 750 17.69 28.81 -17.81
N ASN A 751 16.65 28.42 -18.54
CA ASN A 751 15.76 29.35 -19.23
C ASN A 751 14.62 29.89 -18.35
N TYR A 752 14.39 29.30 -17.17
CA TYR A 752 13.34 29.72 -16.25
C TYR A 752 13.94 30.63 -15.17
N LEU A 753 13.56 31.91 -15.21
CA LEU A 753 13.96 32.91 -14.23
C LEU A 753 13.10 32.78 -12.98
N ASP A 754 13.75 32.79 -11.81
CA ASP A 754 13.13 32.77 -10.49
C ASP A 754 12.26 31.53 -10.20
N TRP A 755 12.26 30.52 -11.07
CA TRP A 755 11.66 29.23 -10.76
C TRP A 755 12.64 28.44 -9.90
N ASN A 756 12.23 28.15 -8.67
CA ASN A 756 12.99 27.28 -7.79
C ASN A 756 12.90 25.82 -8.31
N ILE A 757 13.80 25.45 -9.23
CA ILE A 757 13.91 24.09 -9.85
C ILE A 757 15.13 23.29 -9.30
N PRO A 758 15.26 23.06 -7.97
CA PRO A 758 16.02 21.94 -7.42
C PRO A 758 15.09 20.90 -6.75
N ALA A 759 15.64 19.74 -6.38
CA ALA A 759 14.92 18.75 -5.57
C ALA A 759 14.41 19.38 -4.26
N GLY A 760 13.10 19.57 -4.14
CA GLY A 760 12.44 20.24 -3.00
C GLY A 760 11.80 21.60 -3.29
N GLY A 761 11.90 22.10 -4.53
CA GLY A 761 11.15 23.27 -5.01
C GLY A 761 9.71 22.93 -5.43
N VAL A 762 9.01 23.89 -6.04
CA VAL A 762 7.67 23.67 -6.62
C VAL A 762 7.75 22.88 -7.92
N TRP A 763 8.78 23.16 -8.71
CA TRP A 763 9.03 22.59 -10.01
C TRP A 763 10.18 21.58 -9.94
N ALA A 764 10.11 20.58 -10.81
CA ALA A 764 11.17 19.62 -11.01
C ALA A 764 11.32 19.28 -12.49
N MET A 765 12.52 18.83 -12.88
CA MET A 765 12.85 18.42 -14.24
C MET A 765 13.43 17.01 -14.21
N PRO A 766 12.60 15.95 -14.26
CA PRO A 766 13.07 14.56 -14.35
C PRO A 766 14.00 14.34 -15.55
N ALA A 767 14.85 13.32 -15.46
CA ALA A 767 15.70 12.92 -16.58
C ALA A 767 14.84 12.60 -17.82
N GLY A 768 15.10 13.28 -18.93
CA GLY A 768 14.37 13.12 -20.19
C GLY A 768 13.07 13.94 -20.31
N ALA A 769 12.72 14.76 -19.31
CA ALA A 769 11.57 15.65 -19.40
C ALA A 769 11.78 16.73 -20.46
N THR A 770 10.73 17.03 -21.23
CA THR A 770 10.72 18.08 -22.27
C THR A 770 10.33 19.46 -21.73
N HIS A 771 9.82 19.50 -20.50
CA HIS A 771 9.43 20.70 -19.77
C HIS A 771 9.40 20.42 -18.25
N PRO A 772 9.37 21.46 -17.38
CA PRO A 772 9.19 21.29 -15.95
C PRO A 772 7.86 20.61 -15.62
N VAL A 773 7.85 19.82 -14.55
CA VAL A 773 6.66 19.21 -13.96
C VAL A 773 6.55 19.63 -12.50
N LEU A 774 5.35 19.58 -11.94
CA LEU A 774 5.16 19.95 -10.53
C LEU A 774 5.75 18.86 -9.63
N GLN A 775 6.50 19.25 -8.60
CA GLN A 775 7.20 18.32 -7.72
C GLN A 775 6.26 17.31 -7.06
N TRP A 776 5.03 17.73 -6.72
CA TRP A 776 4.03 16.87 -6.12
C TRP A 776 3.51 15.78 -7.08
N GLN A 777 3.60 15.98 -8.41
CA GLN A 777 3.20 14.98 -9.41
C GLN A 777 4.12 13.76 -9.37
N GLN A 778 5.37 13.93 -8.95
CA GLN A 778 6.34 12.85 -8.85
C GLN A 778 6.16 11.99 -7.59
N ALA A 779 5.41 12.50 -6.61
CA ALA A 779 5.17 11.84 -5.33
C ALA A 779 3.88 11.01 -5.31
N GLN A 780 3.11 11.01 -6.40
CA GLN A 780 1.95 10.14 -6.57
C GLN A 780 2.45 8.74 -7.00
N PRO A 781 2.10 7.67 -6.25
CA PRO A 781 2.50 6.30 -6.58
C PRO A 781 1.87 5.75 -7.87
#